data_AF-A0A534X662-F1
#
_entry.id   AF-A0A534X662-F1
#
_cell.length_a   1.000
_cell.length_b   1.000
_cell.length_c   1.000
_cell.angle_alpha   90.00
_cell.angle_beta   90.00
_cell.angle_gamma   90.00
#
_symmetry.space_group_name_H-M   'P 1'
#
loop_
_entity.id
_entity.type
_entity.pdbx_description
1 polymer ?
#
loop_
_entity_poly.entity_id
_entity_poly.type
_entity_poly.pdbx_seq_one_letter_code
_entity_poly.pdbx_strand_id
1 'polypeptide(L)'
;MRRRVVRPLALAVVLLPALAHAVGPTVAFTLPALHATPSAFGSLPFPCDLYFDGGTPGGGDGTLLDAGASIGLGVDVARANTAAIEDALDLLDGFGTTSAVYFFLSGPLDAASLPASPVLAPALTDAAFCAEAATAAPVPIALKFDVDTRIPNVLGVLPLPGRPLKPKTTYTCVVRRAVTGGGEPLEASADWVAVRDGTSASADADAIFDPVVATLAAHGVAATDIAGMTVFTTQSTTDDLVEIRDLVLPGLPTPTADLTSRPELVFQGARLDALMGSSPHAHLAAVATGFYDSARFQTHDPNGDGPLGDLPLPPSFVDCAPSAPCETTDERFTRDAGGAPIVIDVPKIPFTVTIPSGTPPSGGWPIIIQQHGLGGQRDTVVGLAEADAARGFASIGIDAAQHGYRLFACGPSAPCSQDTRNNVGGTAAPDGFADGSFAGFSVSFLAENLGFFQAFHNFLGIRDNFRQTYADLLSLVRLIQGHSIDAALGTPLDDGRIFYMGHSLGGLMGSGFIPIDRSVRAALLNATGGGLSTQLFLNSSIGAAASTLVNGILGLDPANLEDQFALSPNLTQTILDPADGLNSAALLLQPVPHNVIQVEDFGDEVVPNQANEVLAVAAGLQIFDPFVQNLHLNPLALAVPPTANMIRGNAAGGAATAALLQNGPATHARSVLTAPDTLTFVPEFAHADDFLRTGDAFPTLTRPIRVPNAGILDAVLDWFGDVAANGAPGTFRLNVVPNFNPVENLEAPAGASTLRFFARTVDAGGALALSEPTPDVTVDFETNLVASRVTAARTMLGSAPNVADVDVPPGPFSTVGTPGILPFFVTLQRAVPGTFSAGVTIAYTEAERDLAGLPAESSPDLTAESELVVAEFTPGTCAAGGVTCAEDADCGAQGPCAGASYTALPTTVDTTAHTATASGVSSFSTFAVLHPGVLDGGRVAPLVVGVGRPRVECRLAWEVIDPRGLRAEAGIKPFVACADGDPTCDGDRTADGTCTFRVAPCFGMTSPRCKGKAGRTRAFAVRARFGGASGALEKANIEALVASAVALGGRAVGGRGPVRFEPALAGGVCAPFADIKVPVDRSRMELLRAATAGARAADRDKLGLQCLPTP
;
A
#
# COMPACT_ATOMS: atom_id res chain seq x y z
N MET A 1 -74.14 -37.66 -43.34
CA MET A 1 -74.15 -38.88 -42.49
C MET A 1 -73.97 -40.08 -43.40
N ARG A 2 -73.08 -41.07 -43.24
CA ARG A 2 -71.96 -41.35 -42.33
C ARG A 2 -70.95 -42.18 -43.14
N ARG A 3 -69.71 -41.70 -43.15
CA ARG A 3 -68.43 -42.34 -43.47
C ARG A 3 -68.35 -43.85 -43.15
N ARG A 4 -67.90 -44.67 -44.11
CA ARG A 4 -67.24 -45.96 -43.87
C ARG A 4 -65.74 -45.78 -44.06
N VAL A 5 -64.99 -46.17 -43.04
CA VAL A 5 -63.53 -46.09 -42.93
C VAL A 5 -62.91 -47.28 -43.67
N VAL A 6 -61.97 -47.01 -44.57
CA VAL A 6 -61.05 -47.99 -45.16
C VAL A 6 -59.65 -47.61 -44.69
N ARG A 7 -58.99 -48.50 -43.96
CA ARG A 7 -57.57 -48.40 -43.58
C ARG A 7 -56.70 -48.99 -44.69
N PRO A 8 -55.62 -48.33 -45.14
CA PRO A 8 -54.50 -49.00 -45.75
C PRO A 8 -53.32 -49.12 -44.77
N LEU A 9 -52.63 -50.27 -44.84
CA LEU A 9 -51.36 -50.58 -44.19
C LEU A 9 -50.30 -49.50 -44.53
N ALA A 10 -49.70 -48.89 -43.52
CA ALA A 10 -48.45 -48.15 -43.67
C ALA A 10 -47.29 -49.08 -43.31
N LEU A 11 -46.38 -49.28 -44.28
CA LEU A 11 -45.12 -49.99 -44.14
C LEU A 11 -44.18 -49.12 -43.28
N ALA A 12 -43.85 -49.57 -42.08
CA ALA A 12 -42.89 -48.88 -41.22
C ALA A 12 -41.48 -49.12 -41.76
N VAL A 13 -40.89 -48.10 -42.39
CA VAL A 13 -39.44 -48.02 -42.61
C VAL A 13 -38.83 -47.74 -41.24
N VAL A 14 -38.12 -48.72 -40.68
CA VAL A 14 -37.26 -48.53 -39.52
C VAL A 14 -36.05 -47.73 -40.00
N LEU A 15 -36.10 -46.40 -39.82
CA LEU A 15 -34.92 -45.56 -39.80
C LEU A 15 -34.15 -45.93 -38.52
N LEU A 16 -33.05 -46.68 -38.68
CA LEU A 16 -32.00 -46.74 -37.67
C LEU A 16 -31.56 -45.30 -37.41
N PRO A 17 -31.50 -44.81 -36.15
CA PRO A 17 -30.84 -43.56 -35.88
C PRO A 17 -29.39 -43.74 -36.30
N ALA A 18 -28.93 -42.95 -37.27
CA ALA A 18 -27.50 -42.73 -37.40
C ALA A 18 -27.02 -42.28 -36.02
N LEU A 19 -26.06 -43.02 -35.44
CA LEU A 19 -25.28 -42.52 -34.33
C LEU A 19 -24.65 -41.21 -34.82
N ALA A 20 -25.27 -40.09 -34.46
CA ALA A 20 -24.63 -38.80 -34.54
C ALA A 20 -23.37 -38.96 -33.68
N HIS A 21 -22.20 -38.99 -34.31
CA HIS A 21 -20.96 -38.89 -33.57
C HIS A 21 -21.05 -37.56 -32.84
N ALA A 22 -20.82 -37.57 -31.52
CA ALA A 22 -20.71 -36.33 -30.78
C ALA A 22 -19.55 -35.56 -31.43
N VAL A 23 -19.84 -34.37 -31.96
CA VAL A 23 -18.82 -33.49 -32.51
C VAL A 23 -18.34 -32.63 -31.35
N GLY A 24 -17.03 -32.53 -31.13
CA GLY A 24 -16.47 -31.67 -30.10
C GLY A 24 -16.79 -30.19 -30.35
N PRO A 25 -16.60 -29.32 -29.34
CA PRO A 25 -16.85 -27.90 -29.48
C PRO A 25 -15.92 -27.27 -30.54
N THR A 26 -16.39 -26.19 -31.15
CA THR A 26 -15.63 -25.40 -32.14
C THR A 26 -15.18 -24.07 -31.54
N VAL A 27 -14.00 -23.61 -31.95
CA VAL A 27 -13.55 -22.23 -31.68
C VAL A 27 -14.23 -21.30 -32.68
N ALA A 28 -14.84 -20.23 -32.19
CA ALA A 28 -15.50 -19.22 -33.01
C ALA A 28 -14.47 -18.53 -33.90
N PHE A 29 -14.71 -18.57 -35.20
CA PHE A 29 -13.97 -17.82 -36.19
C PHE A 29 -14.91 -17.60 -37.37
N THR A 30 -15.36 -16.35 -37.54
CA THR A 30 -16.27 -15.91 -38.60
C THR A 30 -15.51 -14.93 -39.47
N LEU A 31 -15.34 -15.25 -40.74
CA LEU A 31 -14.55 -14.43 -41.66
C LEU A 31 -15.25 -13.07 -41.88
N PRO A 32 -14.60 -11.92 -41.55
CA PRO A 32 -15.18 -10.62 -41.81
C PRO A 32 -15.20 -10.30 -43.31
N ALA A 33 -15.92 -9.24 -43.69
CA ALA A 33 -15.83 -8.70 -45.03
C ALA A 33 -14.43 -8.13 -45.30
N LEU A 34 -13.99 -8.18 -46.56
CA LEU A 34 -12.73 -7.56 -46.99
C LEU A 34 -12.70 -6.07 -46.64
N HIS A 35 -11.56 -5.62 -46.12
CA HIS A 35 -11.29 -4.24 -45.74
C HIS A 35 -12.31 -3.66 -44.76
N ALA A 36 -12.79 -4.49 -43.83
CA ALA A 36 -13.79 -4.07 -42.85
C ALA A 36 -13.52 -4.67 -41.48
N THR A 37 -13.75 -3.85 -40.46
CA THR A 37 -13.69 -4.26 -39.07
C THR A 37 -14.82 -5.26 -38.73
N PRO A 38 -14.54 -6.36 -37.99
CA PRO A 38 -15.57 -7.26 -37.49
C PRO A 38 -16.58 -6.54 -36.57
N SER A 39 -17.87 -6.67 -36.86
CA SER A 39 -18.93 -5.95 -36.14
C SER A 39 -19.52 -6.68 -34.92
N ALA A 40 -18.98 -7.86 -34.58
CA ALA A 40 -19.47 -8.69 -33.49
C ALA A 40 -18.32 -9.25 -32.64
N PHE A 41 -18.30 -8.89 -31.36
CA PHE A 41 -17.30 -9.33 -30.40
C PHE A 41 -17.51 -10.82 -30.11
N GLY A 42 -16.41 -11.57 -30.10
CA GLY A 42 -16.44 -13.03 -29.97
C GLY A 42 -16.78 -13.81 -31.24
N SER A 43 -16.97 -13.13 -32.38
CA SER A 43 -17.08 -13.81 -33.68
C SER A 43 -15.75 -14.39 -34.18
N LEU A 44 -14.64 -13.88 -33.66
CA LEU A 44 -13.25 -14.32 -33.82
C LEU A 44 -12.60 -14.36 -32.44
N PRO A 45 -11.47 -15.07 -32.26
CA PRO A 45 -10.67 -14.88 -31.06
C PRO A 45 -10.15 -13.44 -31.00
N PHE A 46 -10.00 -12.89 -29.80
CA PHE A 46 -9.57 -11.52 -29.57
C PHE A 46 -8.31 -11.49 -28.68
N PRO A 47 -7.29 -10.66 -28.94
CA PRO A 47 -7.11 -9.79 -30.10
C PRO A 47 -6.90 -10.56 -31.41
N CYS A 48 -7.06 -9.88 -32.55
CA CYS A 48 -6.79 -10.40 -33.90
C CYS A 48 -6.53 -9.25 -34.88
N ASP A 49 -5.52 -9.37 -35.74
CA ASP A 49 -5.11 -8.33 -36.71
C ASP A 49 -6.18 -7.99 -37.76
N LEU A 50 -7.24 -8.82 -37.88
CA LEU A 50 -8.42 -8.50 -38.68
C LEU A 50 -9.27 -7.35 -38.13
N TYR A 51 -9.03 -6.92 -36.88
CA TYR A 51 -9.68 -5.75 -36.30
C TYR A 51 -9.00 -4.41 -36.65
N PHE A 52 -7.90 -4.39 -37.40
CA PHE A 52 -7.31 -3.12 -37.87
C PHE A 52 -8.20 -2.41 -38.89
N ASP A 53 -8.10 -1.07 -38.97
CA ASP A 53 -8.75 -0.28 -40.03
C ASP A 53 -8.36 -0.84 -41.41
N GLY A 54 -9.36 -1.09 -42.25
CA GLY A 54 -9.14 -1.71 -43.56
C GLY A 54 -8.67 -3.17 -43.48
N GLY A 55 -8.83 -3.84 -42.34
CA GLY A 55 -8.74 -5.29 -42.14
C GLY A 55 -7.34 -5.87 -41.93
N THR A 56 -6.28 -5.06 -41.92
CA THR A 56 -4.89 -5.51 -41.67
C THR A 56 -4.04 -4.39 -41.05
N PRO A 57 -2.92 -4.70 -40.36
CA PRO A 57 -2.05 -3.66 -39.78
C PRO A 57 -1.43 -2.67 -40.78
N GLY A 58 -1.41 -3.01 -42.07
CA GLY A 58 -0.95 -2.13 -43.14
C GLY A 58 -2.09 -1.54 -43.99
N GLY A 59 -3.35 -1.82 -43.62
CA GLY A 59 -4.55 -1.24 -44.21
C GLY A 59 -4.92 0.07 -43.51
N GLY A 60 -5.91 0.77 -44.07
CA GLY A 60 -6.51 1.93 -43.40
C GLY A 60 -5.52 3.05 -43.07
N ASP A 61 -5.68 3.61 -41.88
CA ASP A 61 -4.77 4.57 -41.25
C ASP A 61 -3.74 3.92 -40.29
N GLY A 62 -3.78 2.59 -40.14
CA GLY A 62 -2.86 1.82 -39.30
C GLY A 62 -3.23 1.77 -37.82
N THR A 63 -4.45 2.19 -37.43
CA THR A 63 -4.99 1.95 -36.09
C THR A 63 -5.98 0.78 -36.07
N LEU A 64 -6.40 0.36 -34.87
CA LEU A 64 -7.48 -0.60 -34.73
C LEU A 64 -8.80 0.05 -35.12
N LEU A 65 -9.73 -0.74 -35.63
CA LEU A 65 -11.11 -0.40 -35.97
C LEU A 65 -11.26 0.62 -37.11
N ASP A 66 -12.26 0.45 -37.96
CA ASP A 66 -12.63 1.48 -38.93
C ASP A 66 -13.27 2.64 -38.14
N ALA A 67 -12.98 3.89 -38.51
CA ALA A 67 -13.47 5.07 -37.77
C ALA A 67 -14.99 5.04 -37.49
N GLY A 68 -15.35 5.05 -36.20
CA GLY A 68 -16.74 4.98 -35.72
C GLY A 68 -17.42 3.60 -35.86
N ALA A 69 -16.66 2.55 -36.13
CA ALA A 69 -17.14 1.17 -36.10
C ALA A 69 -17.43 0.73 -34.65
N SER A 70 -18.45 -0.10 -34.50
CA SER A 70 -18.71 -0.82 -33.25
C SER A 70 -18.42 -2.29 -33.46
N ILE A 71 -17.69 -2.88 -32.52
CA ILE A 71 -17.44 -4.32 -32.49
C ILE A 71 -18.47 -5.03 -31.61
N GLY A 72 -19.42 -4.32 -31.01
CA GLY A 72 -20.52 -4.91 -30.26
C GLY A 72 -20.19 -5.23 -28.80
N LEU A 73 -19.20 -4.54 -28.19
CA LEU A 73 -18.90 -4.69 -26.75
C LEU A 73 -20.11 -4.39 -25.86
N GLY A 74 -21.02 -3.53 -26.33
CA GLY A 74 -22.21 -3.06 -25.63
C GLY A 74 -23.28 -4.12 -25.36
N VAL A 75 -23.16 -5.30 -25.95
CA VAL A 75 -24.11 -6.40 -25.76
C VAL A 75 -23.85 -7.10 -24.42
N ASP A 76 -22.65 -7.66 -24.25
CA ASP A 76 -22.34 -8.54 -23.11
C ASP A 76 -21.09 -8.16 -22.32
N VAL A 77 -20.25 -7.23 -22.80
CA VAL A 77 -19.02 -6.83 -22.10
C VAL A 77 -19.23 -5.58 -21.25
N ALA A 78 -19.44 -4.42 -21.88
CA ALA A 78 -19.62 -3.13 -21.22
C ALA A 78 -20.92 -2.48 -21.71
N ARG A 79 -22.04 -2.69 -21.01
CA ARG A 79 -23.40 -2.31 -21.44
C ARG A 79 -23.72 -0.82 -21.32
N ALA A 80 -22.86 -0.06 -20.67
CA ALA A 80 -22.93 1.40 -20.58
C ALA A 80 -21.56 1.99 -20.94
N ASN A 81 -21.55 3.23 -21.43
CA ASN A 81 -20.35 3.95 -21.86
C ASN A 81 -19.42 3.17 -22.81
N THR A 82 -19.98 2.27 -23.63
CA THR A 82 -19.21 1.37 -24.52
C THR A 82 -18.36 2.15 -25.52
N ALA A 83 -18.88 3.27 -26.03
CA ALA A 83 -18.21 4.11 -27.00
C ALA A 83 -16.83 4.57 -26.49
N ALA A 84 -16.69 4.89 -25.20
CA ALA A 84 -15.40 5.29 -24.62
C ALA A 84 -14.31 4.19 -24.71
N ILE A 85 -14.70 2.91 -24.79
CA ILE A 85 -13.75 1.81 -25.02
C ILE A 85 -13.51 1.60 -26.52
N GLU A 86 -14.57 1.58 -27.34
CA GLU A 86 -14.45 1.36 -28.78
C GLU A 86 -13.73 2.51 -29.49
N ASP A 87 -14.06 3.77 -29.17
CA ASP A 87 -13.38 4.97 -29.66
C ASP A 87 -11.92 5.05 -29.15
N ALA A 88 -11.62 4.46 -27.98
CA ALA A 88 -10.26 4.37 -27.49
C ALA A 88 -9.44 3.33 -28.25
N LEU A 89 -10.03 2.18 -28.57
CA LEU A 89 -9.42 1.17 -29.43
C LEU A 89 -9.16 1.73 -30.84
N ASP A 90 -10.09 2.52 -31.40
CA ASP A 90 -9.98 3.22 -32.69
C ASP A 90 -8.66 3.99 -32.86
N LEU A 91 -8.06 4.44 -31.75
CA LEU A 91 -6.86 5.27 -31.74
C LEU A 91 -5.55 4.51 -31.43
N LEU A 92 -5.60 3.19 -31.23
CA LEU A 92 -4.43 2.38 -30.90
C LEU A 92 -3.76 1.83 -32.17
N ASP A 93 -2.44 1.86 -32.22
CA ASP A 93 -1.64 1.29 -33.33
C ASP A 93 -1.33 -0.22 -33.15
N GLY A 94 -2.08 -0.89 -32.27
CA GLY A 94 -1.96 -2.31 -31.99
C GLY A 94 -2.60 -2.71 -30.67
N PHE A 95 -2.47 -3.99 -30.32
CA PHE A 95 -3.08 -4.58 -29.13
C PHE A 95 -2.20 -4.52 -27.88
N GLY A 96 -2.80 -4.86 -26.73
CA GLY A 96 -2.13 -4.92 -25.44
C GLY A 96 -0.95 -5.88 -25.42
N THR A 97 0.07 -5.49 -24.67
CA THR A 97 1.30 -6.22 -24.37
C THR A 97 1.20 -7.07 -23.11
N THR A 98 0.26 -6.72 -22.21
CA THR A 98 0.05 -7.40 -20.93
C THR A 98 -1.35 -8.00 -20.78
N SER A 99 -2.21 -7.77 -21.77
CA SER A 99 -3.62 -8.16 -21.75
C SER A 99 -3.83 -9.59 -22.27
N ALA A 100 -4.90 -10.23 -21.79
CA ALA A 100 -5.27 -11.58 -22.17
C ALA A 100 -5.79 -11.71 -23.61
N VAL A 101 -5.61 -12.92 -24.15
CA VAL A 101 -6.16 -13.41 -25.41
C VAL A 101 -7.34 -14.33 -25.12
N TYR A 102 -8.41 -14.23 -25.88
CA TYR A 102 -9.68 -14.89 -25.67
C TYR A 102 -10.07 -15.74 -26.87
N PHE A 103 -10.32 -17.02 -26.62
CA PHE A 103 -10.96 -17.93 -27.56
C PHE A 103 -12.39 -18.18 -27.12
N PHE A 104 -13.34 -17.92 -28.01
CA PHE A 104 -14.77 -18.11 -27.76
C PHE A 104 -15.18 -19.48 -28.31
N LEU A 105 -15.85 -20.31 -27.51
CA LEU A 105 -16.18 -21.68 -27.91
C LEU A 105 -17.69 -21.93 -27.99
N SER A 106 -18.09 -22.83 -28.87
CA SER A 106 -19.49 -23.24 -29.02
C SER A 106 -20.02 -24.14 -27.90
N GLY A 107 -19.16 -24.55 -26.96
CA GLY A 107 -19.49 -25.44 -25.86
C GLY A 107 -18.33 -25.60 -24.86
N PRO A 108 -18.56 -26.31 -23.75
CA PRO A 108 -17.63 -26.39 -22.62
C PRO A 108 -16.39 -27.22 -22.94
N LEU A 109 -15.30 -26.95 -22.21
CA LEU A 109 -14.04 -27.70 -22.28
C LEU A 109 -13.88 -28.70 -21.11
N ASP A 110 -13.16 -29.79 -21.38
CA ASP A 110 -12.66 -30.67 -20.34
C ASP A 110 -11.37 -30.07 -19.75
N ALA A 111 -11.45 -29.49 -18.55
CA ALA A 111 -10.33 -28.75 -17.93
C ALA A 111 -9.01 -29.55 -17.85
N ALA A 112 -9.08 -30.87 -17.70
CA ALA A 112 -7.91 -31.75 -17.65
C ALA A 112 -7.17 -31.90 -18.99
N SER A 113 -7.77 -31.45 -20.10
CA SER A 113 -7.13 -31.44 -21.43
C SER A 113 -6.27 -30.20 -21.69
N LEU A 114 -6.39 -29.17 -20.84
CA LEU A 114 -5.54 -27.97 -20.89
C LEU A 114 -4.22 -28.20 -20.15
N PRO A 115 -3.14 -27.51 -20.54
CA PRO A 115 -1.91 -27.48 -19.75
C PRO A 115 -2.16 -26.98 -18.31
N ALA A 116 -1.35 -27.45 -17.37
CA ALA A 116 -1.37 -26.91 -16.02
C ALA A 116 -0.97 -25.42 -16.05
N SER A 117 -1.79 -24.58 -15.43
CA SER A 117 -1.62 -23.12 -15.41
C SER A 117 -1.00 -22.68 -14.08
N PRO A 118 -0.03 -21.74 -14.08
CA PRO A 118 0.60 -21.12 -15.23
C PRO A 118 1.62 -22.04 -15.94
N VAL A 119 1.80 -21.83 -17.25
CA VAL A 119 2.80 -22.52 -18.08
C VAL A 119 4.08 -21.67 -18.17
N LEU A 120 5.02 -21.92 -17.27
CA LEU A 120 6.28 -21.14 -17.17
C LEU A 120 7.29 -21.45 -18.29
N ALA A 121 7.30 -22.68 -18.79
CA ALA A 121 8.19 -23.15 -19.84
C ALA A 121 7.37 -23.78 -20.99
N PRO A 122 6.67 -22.94 -21.77
CA PRO A 122 5.76 -23.42 -22.80
C PRO A 122 6.50 -24.03 -23.98
N ALA A 123 5.85 -24.98 -24.62
CA ALA A 123 6.32 -25.63 -25.83
C ALA A 123 5.22 -25.61 -26.91
N LEU A 124 5.61 -25.62 -28.17
CA LEU A 124 4.68 -25.73 -29.30
C LEU A 124 3.90 -27.06 -29.32
N THR A 125 4.32 -28.03 -28.49
CA THR A 125 3.63 -29.31 -28.26
C THR A 125 2.56 -29.25 -27.19
N ASP A 126 2.38 -28.13 -26.50
CA ASP A 126 1.31 -27.95 -25.53
C ASP A 126 -0.05 -27.88 -26.25
N ALA A 127 -1.13 -28.24 -25.55
CA ALA A 127 -2.48 -28.25 -26.14
C ALA A 127 -3.02 -26.83 -26.42
N ALA A 128 -2.51 -25.82 -25.69
CA ALA A 128 -2.70 -24.41 -25.97
C ALA A 128 -1.38 -23.67 -25.68
N PHE A 129 -0.98 -22.75 -26.57
CA PHE A 129 0.25 -21.97 -26.43
C PHE A 129 0.17 -20.63 -27.15
N CYS A 130 1.06 -19.69 -26.79
CA CYS A 130 1.34 -18.49 -27.56
C CYS A 130 2.82 -18.43 -27.97
N ALA A 131 3.11 -17.79 -29.10
CA ALA A 131 4.46 -17.65 -29.63
C ALA A 131 4.63 -16.38 -30.47
N GLU A 132 5.86 -15.88 -30.59
CA GLU A 132 6.20 -14.84 -31.57
C GLU A 132 5.98 -15.37 -32.99
N ALA A 133 5.17 -14.68 -33.80
CA ALA A 133 4.64 -15.22 -35.05
C ALA A 133 5.73 -15.51 -36.10
N ALA A 134 6.78 -14.69 -36.13
CA ALA A 134 7.86 -14.79 -37.10
C ALA A 134 8.90 -15.89 -36.77
N THR A 135 9.05 -16.22 -35.49
CA THR A 135 10.13 -17.11 -35.00
C THR A 135 9.61 -18.38 -34.32
N ALA A 136 8.30 -18.48 -34.08
CA ALA A 136 7.67 -19.52 -33.28
C ALA A 136 8.28 -19.69 -31.87
N ALA A 137 8.87 -18.61 -31.32
CA ALA A 137 9.42 -18.60 -29.97
C ALA A 137 8.27 -18.59 -28.94
N PRO A 138 8.11 -19.63 -28.08
CA PRO A 138 7.01 -19.70 -27.13
C PRO A 138 7.05 -18.60 -26.06
N VAL A 139 5.87 -18.17 -25.62
CA VAL A 139 5.67 -17.13 -24.59
C VAL A 139 5.04 -17.75 -23.35
N PRO A 140 5.59 -17.54 -22.12
CA PRO A 140 4.97 -17.98 -20.87
C PRO A 140 3.55 -17.42 -20.70
N ILE A 141 2.60 -18.26 -20.32
CA ILE A 141 1.17 -17.92 -20.26
C ILE A 141 0.50 -18.47 -19.01
N ALA A 142 -0.57 -17.83 -18.59
CA ALA A 142 -1.56 -18.37 -17.67
C ALA A 142 -2.87 -18.63 -18.43
N LEU A 143 -3.55 -19.72 -18.10
CA LEU A 143 -4.78 -20.18 -18.74
C LEU A 143 -5.92 -20.19 -17.71
N LYS A 144 -7.11 -19.74 -18.14
CA LYS A 144 -8.37 -19.90 -17.40
C LYS A 144 -9.51 -20.12 -18.38
N PHE A 145 -10.37 -21.10 -18.10
CA PHE A 145 -11.58 -21.37 -18.88
C PHE A 145 -12.81 -20.84 -18.12
N ASP A 146 -13.83 -20.43 -18.87
CA ASP A 146 -15.05 -19.76 -18.36
C ASP A 146 -14.73 -18.47 -17.59
N VAL A 147 -14.03 -17.56 -18.27
CA VAL A 147 -13.58 -16.26 -17.72
C VAL A 147 -14.67 -15.18 -17.66
N ASP A 148 -15.85 -15.46 -18.21
CA ASP A 148 -16.98 -14.54 -18.21
C ASP A 148 -18.31 -15.29 -18.07
N THR A 149 -19.27 -14.73 -17.32
CA THR A 149 -20.59 -15.38 -17.10
C THR A 149 -21.66 -14.95 -18.10
N ARG A 150 -21.50 -13.79 -18.76
CA ARG A 150 -22.40 -13.30 -19.81
C ARG A 150 -22.04 -13.90 -21.16
N ILE A 151 -20.75 -14.13 -21.39
CA ILE A 151 -20.21 -14.81 -22.57
C ILE A 151 -19.66 -16.17 -22.13
N PRO A 152 -20.48 -17.25 -22.15
CA PRO A 152 -20.04 -18.56 -21.65
C PRO A 152 -19.02 -19.23 -22.59
N ASN A 153 -18.25 -20.18 -22.06
CA ASN A 153 -17.28 -20.98 -22.80
C ASN A 153 -16.14 -20.14 -23.43
N VAL A 154 -15.57 -19.22 -22.66
CA VAL A 154 -14.42 -18.42 -23.10
C VAL A 154 -13.15 -18.92 -22.43
N LEU A 155 -12.16 -19.29 -23.25
CA LEU A 155 -10.81 -19.60 -22.79
C LEU A 155 -9.96 -18.32 -22.85
N GLY A 156 -9.54 -17.84 -21.69
CA GLY A 156 -8.55 -16.77 -21.55
C GLY A 156 -7.12 -17.31 -21.48
N VAL A 157 -6.23 -16.66 -22.21
CA VAL A 157 -4.79 -16.93 -22.29
C VAL A 157 -4.05 -15.62 -22.00
N LEU A 158 -3.55 -15.46 -20.78
CA LEU A 158 -2.89 -14.25 -20.30
C LEU A 158 -1.37 -14.40 -20.44
N PRO A 159 -0.64 -13.47 -21.10
CA PRO A 159 0.82 -13.41 -20.98
C PRO A 159 1.20 -13.37 -19.50
N LEU A 160 2.18 -14.18 -19.08
CA LEU A 160 2.49 -14.30 -17.66
C LEU A 160 2.77 -12.91 -17.03
N PRO A 161 2.10 -12.53 -15.94
CA PRO A 161 2.31 -11.23 -15.31
C PRO A 161 3.80 -10.94 -15.03
N GLY A 162 4.24 -9.72 -15.35
CA GLY A 162 5.64 -9.31 -15.32
C GLY A 162 6.48 -9.74 -16.53
N ARG A 163 5.88 -10.35 -17.55
CA ARG A 163 6.51 -10.67 -18.83
C ARG A 163 5.74 -10.03 -19.99
N PRO A 164 5.74 -8.69 -20.11
CA PRO A 164 5.06 -8.01 -21.21
C PRO A 164 5.57 -8.53 -22.56
N LEU A 165 4.67 -8.68 -23.52
CA LEU A 165 5.02 -8.95 -24.91
C LEU A 165 5.83 -7.78 -25.47
N LYS A 166 6.78 -8.06 -26.36
CA LYS A 166 7.54 -7.00 -27.06
C LYS A 166 6.58 -6.08 -27.82
N PRO A 167 6.79 -4.76 -27.83
CA PRO A 167 5.99 -3.82 -28.62
C PRO A 167 6.19 -4.04 -30.12
N LYS A 168 5.23 -3.62 -30.95
CA LYS A 168 5.26 -3.67 -32.43
C LYS A 168 5.66 -5.03 -32.99
N THR A 169 5.27 -6.09 -32.30
CA THR A 169 5.66 -7.46 -32.62
C THR A 169 4.41 -8.28 -32.82
N THR A 170 4.38 -9.05 -33.90
CA THR A 170 3.27 -9.96 -34.20
C THR A 170 3.42 -11.26 -33.42
N TYR A 171 2.38 -11.66 -32.71
CA TYR A 171 2.26 -12.90 -31.96
C TYR A 171 1.14 -13.76 -32.50
N THR A 172 1.18 -15.04 -32.15
CA THR A 172 0.08 -15.96 -32.37
C THR A 172 -0.21 -16.74 -31.11
N CYS A 173 -1.50 -17.01 -30.87
CA CYS A 173 -1.94 -17.99 -29.88
C CYS A 173 -2.74 -19.07 -30.58
N VAL A 174 -2.56 -20.31 -30.14
CA VAL A 174 -3.08 -21.51 -30.79
C VAL A 174 -3.75 -22.40 -29.74
N VAL A 175 -4.95 -22.88 -30.08
CA VAL A 175 -5.64 -23.97 -29.38
C VAL A 175 -5.66 -25.17 -30.31
N ARG A 176 -5.09 -26.29 -29.87
CA ARG A 176 -4.97 -27.52 -30.67
C ARG A 176 -6.15 -28.45 -30.46
N ARG A 177 -6.33 -29.37 -31.41
CA ARG A 177 -7.30 -30.47 -31.33
C ARG A 177 -7.08 -31.41 -30.14
N ALA A 178 -5.92 -31.34 -29.49
CA ALA A 178 -5.62 -32.09 -28.28
C ALA A 178 -6.47 -31.63 -27.06
N VAL A 179 -6.96 -30.39 -27.07
CA VAL A 179 -7.97 -29.94 -26.11
C VAL A 179 -9.29 -30.65 -26.45
N THR A 180 -10.03 -31.09 -25.42
CA THR A 180 -11.30 -31.80 -25.58
C THR A 180 -12.45 -31.06 -24.89
N GLY A 181 -13.67 -31.34 -25.32
CA GLY A 181 -14.90 -30.91 -24.64
C GLY A 181 -15.98 -31.97 -24.73
N GLY A 182 -16.47 -32.44 -23.58
CA GLY A 182 -17.41 -33.56 -23.55
C GLY A 182 -16.77 -34.89 -23.98
N GLY A 183 -15.45 -35.03 -23.84
CA GLY A 183 -14.68 -36.20 -24.24
C GLY A 183 -14.26 -36.25 -25.71
N GLU A 184 -14.66 -35.26 -26.52
CA GLU A 184 -14.34 -35.20 -27.96
C GLU A 184 -13.32 -34.09 -28.25
N PRO A 185 -12.36 -34.30 -29.18
CA PRO A 185 -11.42 -33.28 -29.64
C PRO A 185 -12.09 -32.00 -30.13
N LEU A 186 -11.46 -30.85 -29.90
CA LEU A 186 -11.91 -29.59 -30.50
C LEU A 186 -11.87 -29.66 -32.02
N GLU A 187 -12.89 -29.07 -32.63
CA GLU A 187 -13.02 -28.96 -34.08
C GLU A 187 -12.74 -27.53 -34.56
N ALA A 188 -12.20 -27.43 -35.77
CA ALA A 188 -12.02 -26.14 -36.43
C ALA A 188 -13.34 -25.68 -37.06
N SER A 189 -13.68 -24.38 -36.94
CA SER A 189 -14.84 -23.82 -37.65
C SER A 189 -14.63 -23.89 -39.17
N ALA A 190 -15.72 -23.86 -39.95
CA ALA A 190 -15.62 -23.95 -41.41
C ALA A 190 -14.79 -22.81 -42.01
N ASP A 191 -14.97 -21.58 -41.52
CA ASP A 191 -14.21 -20.42 -41.97
C ASP A 191 -12.74 -20.50 -41.55
N TRP A 192 -12.45 -20.98 -40.33
CA TRP A 192 -11.07 -21.20 -39.89
C TRP A 192 -10.37 -22.25 -40.76
N VAL A 193 -11.05 -23.36 -41.09
CA VAL A 193 -10.50 -24.37 -42.03
C VAL A 193 -10.18 -23.71 -43.38
N ALA A 194 -11.04 -22.84 -43.90
CA ALA A 194 -10.80 -22.16 -45.15
C ALA A 194 -9.56 -21.25 -45.09
N VAL A 195 -9.40 -20.44 -44.04
CA VAL A 195 -8.22 -19.59 -43.81
C VAL A 195 -6.95 -20.42 -43.60
N ARG A 196 -6.96 -21.35 -42.66
CA ARG A 196 -5.83 -22.21 -42.31
C ARG A 196 -5.28 -23.01 -43.50
N ASP A 197 -6.16 -23.44 -44.40
CA ASP A 197 -5.80 -24.26 -45.56
C ASP A 197 -5.56 -23.41 -46.83
N GLY A 198 -5.58 -22.07 -46.74
CA GLY A 198 -5.30 -21.15 -47.85
C GLY A 198 -6.37 -21.19 -48.96
N THR A 199 -7.62 -21.44 -48.58
CA THR A 199 -8.79 -21.53 -49.49
C THR A 199 -9.87 -20.50 -49.18
N SER A 200 -9.57 -19.56 -48.28
CA SER A 200 -10.49 -18.50 -47.88
C SER A 200 -10.77 -17.54 -49.03
N ALA A 201 -11.87 -16.77 -48.91
CA ALA A 201 -12.19 -15.71 -49.85
C ALA A 201 -11.64 -14.34 -49.41
N SER A 202 -10.91 -14.27 -48.29
CA SER A 202 -10.41 -13.03 -47.70
C SER A 202 -8.89 -12.93 -47.83
N ALA A 203 -8.46 -12.07 -48.75
CA ALA A 203 -7.04 -11.75 -48.92
C ALA A 203 -6.41 -11.12 -47.65
N ASP A 204 -7.21 -10.44 -46.82
CA ASP A 204 -6.75 -9.89 -45.54
C ASP A 204 -6.39 -11.01 -44.57
N ALA A 205 -7.27 -12.02 -44.43
CA ALA A 205 -7.01 -13.18 -43.58
C ALA A 205 -5.84 -14.03 -44.12
N ASP A 206 -5.78 -14.26 -45.43
CA ASP A 206 -4.67 -15.01 -46.03
C ASP A 206 -3.32 -14.31 -45.76
N ALA A 207 -3.27 -12.97 -45.88
CA ALA A 207 -2.06 -12.18 -45.60
C ALA A 207 -1.60 -12.25 -44.14
N ILE A 208 -2.54 -12.35 -43.19
CA ILE A 208 -2.25 -12.42 -41.76
C ILE A 208 -1.86 -13.84 -41.33
N PHE A 209 -2.63 -14.86 -41.73
CA PHE A 209 -2.51 -16.21 -41.17
C PHE A 209 -1.56 -17.13 -41.94
N ASP A 210 -1.50 -17.05 -43.28
CA ASP A 210 -0.67 -17.97 -44.09
C ASP A 210 0.81 -17.98 -43.68
N PRO A 211 1.49 -16.81 -43.48
CA PRO A 211 2.89 -16.80 -43.09
C PRO A 211 3.14 -17.46 -41.73
N VAL A 212 2.18 -17.30 -40.81
CA VAL A 212 2.30 -17.82 -39.44
C VAL A 212 2.02 -19.32 -39.41
N VAL A 213 1.01 -19.81 -40.13
CA VAL A 213 0.75 -21.25 -40.29
C VAL A 213 1.95 -21.94 -40.93
N ALA A 214 2.56 -21.34 -41.97
CA ALA A 214 3.78 -21.86 -42.58
C ALA A 214 4.97 -21.91 -41.59
N THR A 215 5.11 -20.88 -40.76
CA THR A 215 6.15 -20.81 -39.72
C THR A 215 5.96 -21.88 -38.65
N LEU A 216 4.73 -22.06 -38.15
CA LEU A 216 4.38 -23.10 -37.17
C LEU A 216 4.59 -24.51 -37.75
N ALA A 217 4.22 -24.74 -39.01
CA ALA A 217 4.46 -26.00 -39.71
C ALA A 217 5.95 -26.32 -39.83
N ALA A 218 6.80 -25.32 -40.12
CA ALA A 218 8.25 -25.47 -40.16
C ALA A 218 8.85 -25.83 -38.78
N HIS A 219 8.14 -25.50 -37.69
CA HIS A 219 8.51 -25.82 -36.31
C HIS A 219 7.75 -27.04 -35.74
N GLY A 220 7.08 -27.82 -36.60
CA GLY A 220 6.51 -29.11 -36.23
C GLY A 220 5.06 -29.09 -35.74
N VAL A 221 4.36 -27.95 -35.84
CA VAL A 221 2.91 -27.87 -35.56
C VAL A 221 2.15 -28.04 -36.88
N ALA A 222 1.54 -29.21 -37.09
CA ALA A 222 0.77 -29.47 -38.31
C ALA A 222 -0.47 -28.57 -38.37
N ALA A 223 -0.75 -27.94 -39.52
CA ALA A 223 -1.92 -27.08 -39.71
C ALA A 223 -3.23 -27.80 -39.31
N THR A 224 -3.40 -29.07 -39.71
CA THR A 224 -4.58 -29.87 -39.35
C THR A 224 -4.78 -30.08 -37.85
N ASP A 225 -3.76 -29.85 -37.03
CA ASP A 225 -3.79 -29.99 -35.57
C ASP A 225 -4.25 -28.71 -34.86
N ILE A 226 -4.35 -27.59 -35.58
CA ILE A 226 -4.79 -26.28 -35.08
C ILE A 226 -6.32 -26.21 -35.15
N ALA A 227 -6.98 -26.25 -33.99
CA ALA A 227 -8.43 -26.14 -33.88
C ALA A 227 -8.90 -24.67 -33.88
N GLY A 228 -8.12 -23.77 -33.28
CA GLY A 228 -8.35 -22.33 -33.33
C GLY A 228 -7.03 -21.58 -33.21
N MET A 229 -6.96 -20.38 -33.79
CA MET A 229 -5.77 -19.56 -33.81
C MET A 229 -6.15 -18.09 -33.89
N THR A 230 -5.30 -17.26 -33.30
CA THR A 230 -5.28 -15.82 -33.58
C THR A 230 -3.87 -15.37 -33.92
N VAL A 231 -3.77 -14.29 -34.67
CA VAL A 231 -2.54 -13.56 -34.98
C VAL A 231 -2.83 -12.10 -34.68
N PHE A 232 -1.98 -11.47 -33.88
CA PHE A 232 -2.18 -10.09 -33.44
C PHE A 232 -0.85 -9.36 -33.27
N THR A 233 -0.85 -8.07 -33.54
CA THR A 233 0.32 -7.18 -33.46
C THR A 233 0.19 -6.23 -32.27
N THR A 234 1.20 -6.19 -31.41
CA THR A 234 1.22 -5.33 -30.21
C THR A 234 1.52 -3.87 -30.55
N GLN A 235 0.98 -2.94 -29.75
CA GLN A 235 1.15 -1.49 -29.93
C GLN A 235 2.59 -0.98 -29.66
N SER A 236 2.85 0.30 -29.97
CA SER A 236 4.18 0.94 -29.86
C SER A 236 4.64 1.34 -28.44
N THR A 237 3.75 1.34 -27.46
CA THR A 237 3.95 1.64 -26.02
C THR A 237 4.82 2.86 -25.66
N THR A 238 6.15 2.82 -25.91
CA THR A 238 7.12 3.86 -25.50
C THR A 238 7.61 4.78 -26.63
N ASP A 239 7.30 4.48 -27.91
CA ASP A 239 7.84 5.20 -29.07
C ASP A 239 7.64 6.73 -28.99
N ASP A 240 6.41 7.20 -28.70
CA ASP A 240 6.11 8.63 -28.60
C ASP A 240 6.99 9.35 -27.57
N LEU A 241 7.21 8.75 -26.38
CA LEU A 241 7.98 9.38 -25.31
C LEU A 241 9.47 9.40 -25.63
N VAL A 242 9.97 8.36 -26.32
CA VAL A 242 11.33 8.31 -26.84
C VAL A 242 11.53 9.40 -27.90
N GLU A 243 10.59 9.56 -28.83
CA GLU A 243 10.63 10.60 -29.85
C GLU A 243 10.54 12.00 -29.24
N ILE A 244 9.68 12.20 -28.23
CA ILE A 244 9.58 13.46 -27.50
C ILE A 244 10.91 13.84 -26.86
N ARG A 245 11.57 12.89 -26.19
CA ARG A 245 12.87 13.10 -25.57
C ARG A 245 13.96 13.40 -26.61
N ASP A 246 14.03 12.61 -27.67
CA ASP A 246 15.17 12.63 -28.60
C ASP A 246 15.07 13.72 -29.68
N LEU A 247 13.85 14.06 -30.11
CA LEU A 247 13.60 14.93 -31.25
C LEU A 247 12.79 16.18 -30.89
N VAL A 248 11.63 16.01 -30.23
CA VAL A 248 10.69 17.13 -30.04
C VAL A 248 11.21 18.15 -29.02
N LEU A 249 11.49 17.72 -27.79
CA LEU A 249 11.93 18.63 -26.73
C LEU A 249 13.25 19.33 -27.09
N PRO A 250 14.29 18.66 -27.62
CA PRO A 250 15.51 19.34 -28.07
C PRO A 250 15.28 20.40 -29.16
N GLY A 251 14.21 20.26 -29.96
CA GLY A 251 13.79 21.25 -30.96
C GLY A 251 13.12 22.51 -30.38
N LEU A 252 12.68 22.47 -29.13
CA LEU A 252 12.06 23.60 -28.43
C LEU A 252 13.10 24.43 -27.67
N PRO A 253 12.84 25.73 -27.38
CA PRO A 253 13.69 26.51 -26.48
C PRO A 253 13.87 25.82 -25.11
N THR A 254 15.05 25.95 -24.51
CA THR A 254 15.28 25.49 -23.14
C THR A 254 14.37 26.24 -22.18
N PRO A 255 13.57 25.56 -21.33
CA PRO A 255 12.70 26.22 -20.36
C PRO A 255 13.47 27.13 -19.40
N THR A 256 12.83 28.23 -18.99
CA THR A 256 13.39 29.17 -18.01
C THR A 256 12.48 29.31 -16.80
N ALA A 257 13.07 29.34 -15.60
CA ALA A 257 12.36 29.54 -14.34
C ALA A 257 11.84 30.97 -14.23
N ASP A 258 10.53 31.11 -14.05
CA ASP A 258 9.89 32.35 -13.65
C ASP A 258 9.59 32.33 -12.14
N LEU A 259 10.47 33.00 -11.38
CA LEU A 259 10.31 33.28 -9.95
C LEU A 259 9.90 34.73 -9.68
N THR A 260 9.65 35.51 -10.74
CA THR A 260 9.43 36.96 -10.65
C THR A 260 7.97 37.36 -10.79
N SER A 261 7.14 36.53 -11.43
CA SER A 261 5.70 36.76 -11.53
C SER A 261 4.96 36.57 -10.21
N ARG A 262 5.50 35.72 -9.31
CA ARG A 262 4.94 35.44 -7.97
C ARG A 262 6.05 35.55 -6.89
N PRO A 263 6.67 36.73 -6.69
CA PRO A 263 7.81 36.89 -5.78
C PRO A 263 7.46 36.63 -4.30
N GLU A 264 6.18 36.70 -3.95
CA GLU A 264 5.65 36.27 -2.67
C GLU A 264 5.72 34.75 -2.45
N LEU A 265 6.05 33.94 -3.46
CA LEU A 265 6.27 32.50 -3.31
C LEU A 265 7.77 32.13 -3.25
N VAL A 266 8.64 33.14 -3.10
CA VAL A 266 10.09 32.95 -2.86
C VAL A 266 10.39 33.27 -1.39
N PHE A 267 10.75 32.24 -0.63
CA PHE A 267 10.93 32.28 0.82
C PHE A 267 12.41 32.15 1.18
N GLN A 268 13.00 33.23 1.71
CA GLN A 268 14.38 33.31 2.18
C GLN A 268 14.45 34.10 3.49
N GLY A 269 15.43 33.80 4.34
CA GLY A 269 15.63 34.47 5.63
C GLY A 269 14.36 34.46 6.48
N ALA A 270 13.95 35.61 7.02
CA ALA A 270 12.76 35.70 7.88
C ALA A 270 11.44 35.22 7.22
N ARG A 271 11.35 35.23 5.88
CA ARG A 271 10.19 34.69 5.16
C ARG A 271 10.19 33.17 5.14
N LEU A 272 11.38 32.56 5.11
CA LEU A 272 11.54 31.11 5.26
C LEU A 272 11.17 30.69 6.68
N ASP A 273 11.64 31.41 7.70
CA ASP A 273 11.25 31.15 9.09
C ASP A 273 9.73 31.20 9.27
N ALA A 274 9.06 32.16 8.61
CA ALA A 274 7.61 32.30 8.64
C ALA A 274 6.88 31.20 7.84
N LEU A 275 7.45 30.72 6.72
CA LEU A 275 6.92 29.59 5.96
C LEU A 275 6.98 28.32 6.82
N MET A 276 8.13 28.03 7.40
CA MET A 276 8.38 26.77 8.11
C MET A 276 7.75 26.75 9.51
N GLY A 277 7.54 27.91 10.14
CA GLY A 277 6.94 28.00 11.47
C GLY A 277 7.78 27.26 12.51
N SER A 278 7.19 26.28 13.20
CA SER A 278 7.90 25.41 14.15
C SER A 278 8.63 24.23 13.52
N SER A 279 8.45 23.99 12.21
CA SER A 279 9.07 22.86 11.51
C SER A 279 10.59 23.06 11.44
N PRO A 280 11.40 22.03 11.75
CA PRO A 280 12.85 22.11 11.61
C PRO A 280 13.26 22.43 10.16
N HIS A 281 14.20 23.37 9.99
CA HIS A 281 14.66 23.83 8.67
C HIS A 281 16.09 24.41 8.74
N ALA A 282 16.93 23.89 9.63
CA ALA A 282 18.25 24.46 9.89
C ALA A 282 19.20 24.35 8.68
N HIS A 283 18.93 23.40 7.79
CA HIS A 283 19.75 23.14 6.61
C HIS A 283 19.19 23.81 5.35
N LEU A 284 18.14 24.63 5.44
CA LEU A 284 17.54 25.29 4.28
C LEU A 284 17.96 26.76 4.18
N ALA A 285 18.31 27.19 2.96
CA ALA A 285 18.55 28.59 2.62
C ALA A 285 17.34 29.24 1.93
N ALA A 286 16.61 28.47 1.11
CA ALA A 286 15.47 28.97 0.37
C ALA A 286 14.46 27.85 0.08
N VAL A 287 13.19 28.24 0.02
CA VAL A 287 12.11 27.50 -0.63
C VAL A 287 11.49 28.45 -1.66
N ALA A 288 11.30 28.00 -2.90
CA ALA A 288 10.75 28.84 -3.95
C ALA A 288 9.79 28.07 -4.84
N THR A 289 8.59 28.61 -5.04
CA THR A 289 7.64 28.11 -6.04
C THR A 289 7.65 29.05 -7.24
N GLY A 290 7.89 28.48 -8.43
CA GLY A 290 7.97 29.18 -9.70
C GLY A 290 7.18 28.50 -10.79
N PHE A 291 7.31 29.01 -12.02
CA PHE A 291 6.68 28.45 -13.20
C PHE A 291 7.70 28.26 -14.32
N TYR A 292 7.53 27.23 -15.15
CA TYR A 292 8.36 26.98 -16.31
C TYR A 292 7.53 26.50 -17.50
N ASP A 293 8.05 26.72 -18.70
CA ASP A 293 7.41 26.31 -19.95
C ASP A 293 7.54 24.79 -20.13
N SER A 294 6.42 24.08 -20.25
CA SER A 294 6.37 22.64 -20.55
C SER A 294 5.52 22.40 -21.79
N ALA A 295 6.00 21.54 -22.69
CA ALA A 295 5.26 21.21 -23.91
C ALA A 295 4.07 20.29 -23.60
N ARG A 296 2.87 20.69 -24.03
CA ARG A 296 1.66 19.89 -23.88
C ARG A 296 1.34 19.15 -25.18
N PHE A 297 1.06 17.86 -25.04
CA PHE A 297 0.76 16.93 -26.14
C PHE A 297 -0.67 16.36 -26.04
N GLN A 298 -1.25 16.39 -24.84
CA GLN A 298 -2.62 16.02 -24.55
C GLN A 298 -3.58 17.16 -24.91
N THR A 299 -4.58 16.90 -25.76
CA THR A 299 -5.71 17.82 -25.95
C THR A 299 -6.39 18.00 -24.61
N HIS A 300 -6.67 19.23 -24.22
CA HIS A 300 -7.27 19.53 -22.93
C HIS A 300 -8.35 20.58 -23.16
N ASP A 301 -9.53 20.32 -22.60
CA ASP A 301 -10.64 21.27 -22.53
C ASP A 301 -10.98 21.91 -23.89
N PRO A 302 -11.51 21.13 -24.85
CA PRO A 302 -11.85 21.64 -26.18
C PRO A 302 -12.96 22.72 -26.13
N ASN A 303 -13.69 22.81 -25.01
CA ASN A 303 -14.82 23.70 -24.82
C ASN A 303 -14.44 25.03 -24.08
N GLY A 304 -13.27 25.06 -23.43
CA GLY A 304 -12.70 26.20 -22.72
C GLY A 304 -13.26 26.46 -21.31
N ASP A 305 -13.91 25.50 -20.67
CA ASP A 305 -14.54 25.63 -19.34
C ASP A 305 -13.64 25.27 -18.15
N GLY A 306 -12.43 24.81 -18.44
CA GLY A 306 -11.39 24.41 -17.50
C GLY A 306 -11.51 22.95 -17.04
N PRO A 307 -10.45 22.38 -16.43
CA PRO A 307 -10.41 20.97 -16.03
C PRO A 307 -11.55 20.52 -15.08
N LEU A 308 -12.20 21.46 -14.38
CA LEU A 308 -13.32 21.19 -13.48
C LEU A 308 -14.69 21.32 -14.17
N GLY A 309 -14.78 22.01 -15.31
CA GLY A 309 -16.03 22.15 -16.06
C GLY A 309 -16.41 20.87 -16.80
N ASP A 310 -15.40 20.12 -17.23
CA ASP A 310 -15.56 18.80 -17.83
C ASP A 310 -15.86 17.66 -16.81
N LEU A 311 -15.72 17.88 -15.50
CA LEU A 311 -16.01 16.85 -14.50
C LEU A 311 -17.53 16.61 -14.34
N PRO A 312 -17.99 15.35 -14.29
CA PRO A 312 -19.41 15.04 -14.12
C PRO A 312 -19.93 15.49 -12.75
N LEU A 313 -21.12 16.13 -12.72
CA LEU A 313 -21.80 16.57 -11.49
C LEU A 313 -22.71 15.48 -10.90
N PRO A 314 -23.01 15.47 -9.58
CA PRO A 314 -23.97 14.54 -8.99
C PRO A 314 -25.36 14.60 -9.63
N PRO A 315 -26.01 13.46 -9.97
CA PRO A 315 -25.59 12.07 -9.73
C PRO A 315 -24.84 11.41 -10.91
N SER A 316 -24.52 12.13 -11.99
CA SER A 316 -24.00 11.56 -13.25
C SER A 316 -22.54 11.10 -13.19
N PHE A 317 -21.84 11.31 -12.09
CA PHE A 317 -20.52 10.71 -11.89
C PHE A 317 -20.59 9.24 -11.48
N VAL A 318 -21.77 8.72 -11.07
CA VAL A 318 -21.91 7.34 -10.57
C VAL A 318 -22.36 6.35 -11.65
N ASP A 319 -23.24 6.81 -12.56
CA ASP A 319 -23.86 5.97 -13.57
C ASP A 319 -23.90 6.69 -14.92
N CYS A 320 -23.75 5.91 -15.99
CA CYS A 320 -23.87 6.40 -17.36
C CYS A 320 -25.15 5.91 -18.02
N ALA A 321 -26.00 6.85 -18.44
CA ALA A 321 -27.22 6.51 -19.15
C ALA A 321 -26.85 5.90 -20.53
N PRO A 322 -27.40 4.73 -20.92
CA PRO A 322 -27.12 4.12 -22.23
C PRO A 322 -27.47 5.02 -23.43
N SER A 323 -28.25 6.09 -23.20
CA SER A 323 -28.76 7.01 -24.22
C SER A 323 -27.98 8.34 -24.33
N ALA A 324 -26.93 8.57 -23.54
CA ALA A 324 -26.11 9.78 -23.60
C ALA A 324 -24.64 9.51 -23.21
N PRO A 325 -23.65 10.04 -23.93
CA PRO A 325 -22.24 9.84 -23.59
C PRO A 325 -21.90 10.54 -22.26
N CYS A 326 -21.21 9.80 -21.39
CA CYS A 326 -20.64 10.29 -20.13
C CYS A 326 -19.25 10.89 -20.29
N GLU A 327 -18.58 10.52 -21.37
CA GLU A 327 -17.31 11.09 -21.77
C GLU A 327 -17.55 12.51 -22.29
N THR A 328 -17.06 13.47 -21.53
CA THR A 328 -17.13 14.91 -21.82
C THR A 328 -15.79 15.44 -22.35
N THR A 329 -14.71 14.68 -22.19
CA THR A 329 -13.34 15.09 -22.53
C THR A 329 -12.83 14.33 -23.76
N ASP A 330 -12.33 15.05 -24.77
CA ASP A 330 -11.58 14.46 -25.89
C ASP A 330 -10.08 14.37 -25.58
N GLU A 331 -9.73 14.23 -24.30
CA GLU A 331 -8.36 14.26 -23.82
C GLU A 331 -7.55 13.10 -24.40
N ARG A 332 -6.67 13.41 -25.36
CA ARG A 332 -5.82 12.44 -26.03
C ARG A 332 -4.47 13.02 -26.41
N PHE A 333 -3.45 12.19 -26.38
CA PHE A 333 -2.16 12.48 -26.98
C PHE A 333 -2.30 12.57 -28.50
N THR A 334 -1.91 13.69 -29.08
CA THR A 334 -2.11 13.94 -30.51
C THR A 334 -0.88 13.65 -31.34
N ARG A 335 -1.10 13.12 -32.55
CA ARG A 335 -0.08 12.83 -33.55
C ARG A 335 -0.42 13.51 -34.87
N ASP A 336 0.60 13.81 -35.67
CA ASP A 336 0.41 14.28 -37.03
C ASP A 336 0.09 13.12 -37.99
N ALA A 337 -0.14 13.44 -39.27
CA ALA A 337 -0.45 12.44 -40.28
C ALA A 337 0.71 11.45 -40.55
N GLY A 338 1.92 11.74 -40.06
CA GLY A 338 3.08 10.84 -40.09
C GLY A 338 3.26 10.02 -38.81
N GLY A 339 2.37 10.17 -37.82
CA GLY A 339 2.43 9.48 -36.54
C GLY A 339 3.34 10.15 -35.49
N ALA A 340 3.89 11.33 -35.77
CA ALA A 340 4.79 12.01 -34.83
C ALA A 340 3.99 12.79 -33.77
N PRO A 341 4.42 12.81 -32.48
CA PRO A 341 3.75 13.57 -31.42
C PRO A 341 3.68 15.07 -31.72
N ILE A 342 2.49 15.67 -31.54
CA ILE A 342 2.25 17.10 -31.76
C ILE A 342 2.34 17.87 -30.45
N VAL A 343 3.13 18.95 -30.43
CA VAL A 343 3.05 19.98 -29.38
C VAL A 343 1.83 20.87 -29.66
N ILE A 344 0.83 20.79 -28.81
CA ILE A 344 -0.42 21.57 -28.91
C ILE A 344 -0.14 23.03 -28.53
N ASP A 345 0.51 23.22 -27.38
CA ASP A 345 1.01 24.49 -26.87
C ASP A 345 2.09 24.26 -25.80
N VAL A 346 2.56 25.35 -25.20
CA VAL A 346 3.63 25.33 -24.20
C VAL A 346 3.21 26.15 -22.97
N PRO A 347 2.31 25.63 -22.11
CA PRO A 347 1.86 26.34 -20.92
C PRO A 347 2.97 26.48 -19.88
N LYS A 348 2.80 27.46 -18.99
CA LYS A 348 3.62 27.63 -17.78
C LYS A 348 3.04 26.82 -16.64
N ILE A 349 3.74 25.76 -16.23
CA ILE A 349 3.32 24.88 -15.13
C ILE A 349 4.17 25.12 -13.87
N PRO A 350 3.62 24.87 -12.68
CA PRO A 350 4.28 25.18 -11.42
C PRO A 350 5.38 24.17 -11.07
N PHE A 351 6.45 24.65 -10.44
CA PHE A 351 7.46 23.83 -9.77
C PHE A 351 7.80 24.43 -8.40
N THR A 352 8.25 23.59 -7.48
CA THR A 352 8.81 24.02 -6.19
C THR A 352 10.23 23.51 -6.07
N VAL A 353 11.16 24.36 -5.64
CA VAL A 353 12.56 24.04 -5.40
C VAL A 353 13.00 24.45 -3.99
N THR A 354 13.83 23.64 -3.35
CA THR A 354 14.47 23.93 -2.06
C THR A 354 15.98 23.89 -2.20
N ILE A 355 16.64 24.84 -1.53
CA ILE A 355 18.09 25.06 -1.63
C ILE A 355 18.72 24.83 -0.25
N PRO A 356 19.79 24.00 -0.18
CA PRO A 356 20.54 23.83 1.05
C PRO A 356 21.27 25.10 1.50
N SER A 357 21.40 25.27 2.81
CA SER A 357 22.26 26.27 3.41
C SER A 357 23.73 25.82 3.35
N GLY A 358 24.66 26.78 3.41
CA GLY A 358 26.08 26.52 3.33
C GLY A 358 26.68 26.72 1.93
N THR A 359 27.77 26.02 1.64
CA THR A 359 28.53 26.19 0.38
C THR A 359 28.31 24.97 -0.51
N PRO A 360 27.83 25.15 -1.75
CA PRO A 360 27.66 24.03 -2.67
C PRO A 360 29.00 23.38 -3.02
N PRO A 361 29.01 22.08 -3.38
CA PRO A 361 30.14 21.44 -4.04
C PRO A 361 30.59 22.20 -5.30
N SER A 362 31.79 21.91 -5.81
CA SER A 362 32.36 22.64 -6.96
C SER A 362 31.53 22.55 -8.24
N GLY A 363 30.65 21.55 -8.36
CA GLY A 363 29.73 21.37 -9.49
C GLY A 363 28.32 21.95 -9.25
N GLY A 364 28.04 22.52 -8.08
CA GLY A 364 26.68 22.85 -7.63
C GLY A 364 26.11 21.82 -6.66
N TRP A 365 24.91 22.11 -6.14
CA TRP A 365 24.17 21.14 -5.33
C TRP A 365 23.62 20.02 -6.22
N PRO A 366 23.91 18.74 -5.93
CA PRO A 366 23.16 17.62 -6.50
C PRO A 366 21.66 17.76 -6.22
N ILE A 367 20.83 17.23 -7.11
CA ILE A 367 19.40 17.56 -7.13
C ILE A 367 18.57 16.29 -7.03
N ILE A 368 17.59 16.25 -6.13
CA ILE A 368 16.58 15.20 -6.06
C ILE A 368 15.29 15.74 -6.66
N ILE A 369 14.78 15.08 -7.70
CA ILE A 369 13.43 15.28 -8.20
C ILE A 369 12.49 14.49 -7.29
N GLN A 370 11.64 15.18 -6.53
CA GLN A 370 10.62 14.60 -5.66
C GLN A 370 9.28 14.58 -6.40
N GLN A 371 8.70 13.40 -6.59
CA GLN A 371 7.36 13.24 -7.16
C GLN A 371 6.36 12.71 -6.13
N HIS A 372 5.28 13.47 -5.96
CA HIS A 372 4.25 13.19 -4.98
C HIS A 372 3.36 11.99 -5.36
N GLY A 373 2.71 11.42 -4.34
CA GLY A 373 1.71 10.37 -4.50
C GLY A 373 0.33 10.90 -4.91
N LEU A 374 -0.61 9.98 -5.10
CA LEU A 374 -2.00 10.28 -5.41
C LEU A 374 -2.63 11.05 -4.25
N GLY A 375 -3.34 12.13 -4.55
CA GLY A 375 -3.87 13.00 -3.51
C GLY A 375 -2.86 14.06 -3.01
N GLY A 376 -1.61 13.99 -3.47
CA GLY A 376 -0.54 14.91 -3.09
C GLY A 376 -0.34 16.03 -4.08
N GLN A 377 0.60 16.93 -3.75
CA GLN A 377 1.08 17.97 -4.65
C GLN A 377 2.59 18.17 -4.43
N ARG A 378 3.19 19.17 -5.09
CA ARG A 378 4.62 19.49 -4.97
C ARG A 378 5.08 19.97 -3.57
N ASP A 379 4.20 19.97 -2.57
CA ASP A 379 4.54 20.22 -1.15
C ASP A 379 5.39 19.10 -0.54
N THR A 380 5.35 17.90 -1.12
CA THR A 380 6.25 16.78 -0.78
C THR A 380 7.72 17.20 -0.86
N VAL A 381 8.08 18.09 -1.79
CA VAL A 381 9.43 18.68 -1.91
C VAL A 381 9.82 19.36 -0.60
N VAL A 382 8.92 20.14 0.01
CA VAL A 382 9.17 20.84 1.27
C VAL A 382 9.17 19.88 2.44
N GLY A 383 8.30 18.86 2.42
CA GLY A 383 8.22 17.83 3.46
C GLY A 383 9.51 17.03 3.66
N LEU A 384 10.28 16.81 2.58
CA LEU A 384 11.55 16.09 2.60
C LEU A 384 12.79 17.01 2.56
N ALA A 385 12.59 18.32 2.33
CA ALA A 385 13.66 19.27 2.06
C ALA A 385 14.74 19.32 3.15
N GLU A 386 14.37 19.29 4.44
CA GLU A 386 15.36 19.35 5.53
C GLU A 386 16.26 18.11 5.54
N ALA A 387 15.72 16.92 5.28
CA ALA A 387 16.50 15.68 5.23
C ALA A 387 17.42 15.65 3.99
N ASP A 388 16.90 16.07 2.84
CA ASP A 388 17.64 16.21 1.58
C ASP A 388 18.81 17.20 1.76
N ALA A 389 18.51 18.40 2.28
CA ALA A 389 19.48 19.47 2.46
C ALA A 389 20.53 19.15 3.53
N ALA A 390 20.17 18.41 4.58
CA ALA A 390 21.14 17.90 5.56
C ALA A 390 22.18 16.95 4.93
N ARG A 391 21.84 16.25 3.84
CA ARG A 391 22.80 15.49 3.00
C ARG A 391 23.43 16.29 1.87
N GLY A 392 23.11 17.58 1.75
CA GLY A 392 23.64 18.45 0.70
C GLY A 392 22.98 18.22 -0.65
N PHE A 393 21.68 17.90 -0.69
CA PHE A 393 20.89 17.85 -1.90
C PHE A 393 19.92 19.02 -1.97
N ALA A 394 19.86 19.69 -3.11
CA ALA A 394 18.71 20.49 -3.47
C ALA A 394 17.55 19.58 -3.87
N SER A 395 16.32 20.02 -3.65
CA SER A 395 15.12 19.24 -3.96
C SER A 395 14.21 20.03 -4.91
N ILE A 396 13.60 19.38 -5.88
CA ILE A 396 12.70 20.02 -6.85
C ILE A 396 11.54 19.09 -7.23
N GLY A 397 10.35 19.63 -7.49
CA GLY A 397 9.21 18.82 -7.91
C GLY A 397 8.12 19.64 -8.59
N ILE A 398 7.19 18.94 -9.24
CA ILE A 398 6.07 19.51 -9.99
C ILE A 398 4.76 18.86 -9.55
N ASP A 399 3.65 19.53 -9.83
CA ASP A 399 2.35 18.86 -9.76
C ASP A 399 2.18 17.96 -10.98
N ALA A 400 1.73 16.73 -10.75
CA ALA A 400 1.24 15.87 -11.82
C ALA A 400 0.04 16.51 -12.54
N ALA A 401 -0.28 16.01 -13.74
CA ALA A 401 -1.51 16.41 -14.42
C ALA A 401 -2.71 16.27 -13.45
N GLN A 402 -3.65 17.22 -13.51
CA GLN A 402 -4.85 17.22 -12.65
C GLN A 402 -4.59 17.24 -11.12
N HIS A 403 -3.40 17.64 -10.65
CA HIS A 403 -3.10 17.80 -9.22
C HIS A 403 -2.72 19.24 -8.85
N GLY A 404 -2.85 19.59 -7.57
CA GLY A 404 -2.38 20.85 -7.02
C GLY A 404 -2.83 22.08 -7.84
N TYR A 405 -1.89 22.93 -8.24
CA TYR A 405 -2.17 24.13 -9.03
C TYR A 405 -2.64 23.83 -10.44
N ARG A 406 -2.29 22.66 -10.99
CA ARG A 406 -2.73 22.25 -12.32
C ARG A 406 -4.22 21.91 -12.34
N LEU A 407 -4.76 21.36 -11.25
CA LEU A 407 -6.21 21.12 -11.11
C LEU A 407 -7.02 22.43 -11.13
N PHE A 408 -6.49 23.50 -10.51
CA PHE A 408 -7.17 24.79 -10.42
C PHE A 408 -6.76 25.79 -11.51
N ALA A 409 -5.99 25.34 -12.52
CA ALA A 409 -5.42 26.19 -13.57
C ALA A 409 -4.69 27.44 -13.02
N CYS A 410 -4.02 27.29 -11.87
CA CYS A 410 -3.28 28.37 -11.22
C CYS A 410 -1.96 28.62 -11.96
N GLY A 411 -1.83 29.84 -12.51
CA GLY A 411 -0.70 30.26 -13.34
C GLY A 411 0.03 31.49 -12.81
N PRO A 412 1.07 31.95 -13.51
CA PRO A 412 1.91 33.06 -13.06
C PRO A 412 1.20 34.42 -13.04
N SER A 413 0.08 34.58 -13.76
CA SER A 413 -0.59 35.87 -13.97
C SER A 413 -1.47 36.34 -12.82
N ALA A 414 -1.87 35.46 -11.91
CA ALA A 414 -2.77 35.81 -10.80
C ALA A 414 -2.56 34.90 -9.57
N PRO A 415 -2.90 35.37 -8.36
CA PRO A 415 -2.96 34.50 -7.20
C PRO A 415 -3.91 33.33 -7.40
N CYS A 416 -3.49 32.15 -6.95
CA CYS A 416 -4.34 30.97 -6.92
C CYS A 416 -5.44 31.21 -5.89
N SER A 417 -6.72 31.18 -6.31
CA SER A 417 -7.84 31.37 -5.38
C SER A 417 -7.93 30.29 -4.31
N GLN A 418 -7.31 29.14 -4.59
CA GLN A 418 -7.24 28.00 -3.70
C GLN A 418 -6.01 28.02 -2.77
N ASP A 419 -5.09 28.96 -2.89
CA ASP A 419 -3.93 29.11 -2.00
C ASP A 419 -4.14 30.32 -1.09
N THR A 420 -4.56 30.06 0.15
CA THR A 420 -4.98 31.05 1.14
C THR A 420 -4.34 30.85 2.51
N ARG A 421 -3.65 29.73 2.73
CA ARG A 421 -3.07 29.31 4.00
C ARG A 421 -1.67 28.75 3.76
N ASN A 422 -0.91 28.75 4.85
CA ASN A 422 0.38 28.13 4.93
C ASN A 422 0.19 26.86 5.76
N ASN A 423 0.10 25.73 5.08
CA ASN A 423 -0.12 24.43 5.71
C ASN A 423 1.15 23.90 6.38
N VAL A 424 2.33 24.43 6.01
CA VAL A 424 3.62 24.06 6.61
C VAL A 424 3.79 24.74 7.98
N GLY A 425 3.65 26.07 8.03
CA GLY A 425 3.89 26.89 9.23
C GLY A 425 2.63 27.21 10.04
N GLY A 426 1.45 26.84 9.57
CA GLY A 426 0.18 26.99 10.27
C GLY A 426 -0.38 28.41 10.31
N THR A 427 -0.17 29.20 9.25
CA THR A 427 -0.63 30.61 9.18
C THR A 427 -1.68 30.83 8.08
N ALA A 428 -2.43 31.93 8.11
CA ALA A 428 -3.40 32.30 7.08
C ALA A 428 -2.76 33.15 5.97
N ALA A 429 -1.65 32.67 5.42
CA ALA A 429 -0.90 33.33 4.35
C ALA A 429 -0.57 32.30 3.27
N PRO A 430 -0.65 32.63 1.97
CA PRO A 430 -0.34 31.68 0.89
C PRO A 430 1.08 31.11 0.99
N ASP A 431 1.22 29.80 0.82
CA ASP A 431 2.51 29.10 0.82
C ASP A 431 2.94 28.62 -0.58
N GLY A 432 2.10 28.82 -1.58
CA GLY A 432 2.35 28.36 -2.92
C GLY A 432 1.85 26.96 -3.19
N PHE A 433 0.94 26.41 -2.37
CA PHE A 433 0.28 25.12 -2.56
C PHE A 433 -1.25 25.27 -2.49
N ALA A 434 -2.00 24.36 -3.11
CA ALA A 434 -3.46 24.45 -3.08
C ALA A 434 -4.01 23.96 -1.71
N ASP A 435 -4.97 24.69 -1.15
CA ASP A 435 -5.65 24.38 0.12
C ASP A 435 -6.95 23.60 -0.07
N GLY A 436 -7.47 23.06 1.04
CA GLY A 436 -8.92 22.96 1.27
C GLY A 436 -9.63 21.71 0.73
N SER A 437 -10.87 21.91 0.31
CA SER A 437 -11.79 20.84 -0.13
C SER A 437 -12.57 21.29 -1.35
N PHE A 438 -12.67 20.48 -2.40
CA PHE A 438 -13.53 20.69 -3.55
C PHE A 438 -14.86 19.93 -3.37
N ALA A 439 -16.00 20.63 -3.53
CA ALA A 439 -17.35 20.04 -3.41
C ALA A 439 -17.63 19.27 -2.09
N GLY A 440 -16.95 19.60 -1.00
CA GLY A 440 -17.10 18.93 0.30
C GLY A 440 -16.12 17.76 0.55
N PHE A 441 -15.24 17.47 -0.40
CA PHE A 441 -14.16 16.46 -0.30
C PHE A 441 -12.80 17.15 -0.24
N SER A 442 -11.85 16.64 0.54
CA SER A 442 -10.47 17.15 0.52
C SER A 442 -9.96 17.18 -0.93
N VAL A 443 -9.30 18.29 -1.33
CA VAL A 443 -8.64 18.39 -2.64
C VAL A 443 -7.67 17.22 -2.85
N SER A 444 -7.09 16.75 -1.75
CA SER A 444 -6.01 15.77 -1.65
C SER A 444 -6.40 14.29 -1.74
N PHE A 445 -7.60 13.91 -2.22
CA PHE A 445 -7.85 12.49 -2.47
C PHE A 445 -8.91 12.23 -3.53
N LEU A 446 -10.18 12.55 -3.27
CA LEU A 446 -11.28 12.16 -4.16
C LEU A 446 -11.40 13.06 -5.40
N ALA A 447 -11.18 14.37 -5.26
CA ALA A 447 -11.25 15.30 -6.41
C ALA A 447 -10.12 15.05 -7.42
N GLU A 448 -8.91 14.78 -6.94
CA GLU A 448 -7.76 14.41 -7.77
C GLU A 448 -7.89 12.99 -8.34
N ASN A 449 -8.52 12.06 -7.63
CA ASN A 449 -8.90 10.76 -8.20
C ASN A 449 -9.89 10.91 -9.36
N LEU A 450 -10.92 11.76 -9.23
CA LEU A 450 -11.86 12.01 -10.32
C LEU A 450 -11.23 12.78 -11.49
N GLY A 451 -10.27 13.67 -11.23
CA GLY A 451 -9.55 14.39 -12.29
C GLY A 451 -8.53 13.51 -13.01
N PHE A 452 -7.53 13.00 -12.29
CA PHE A 452 -6.42 12.24 -12.88
C PHE A 452 -6.87 10.92 -13.50
N PHE A 453 -7.81 10.22 -12.85
CA PHE A 453 -8.43 9.02 -13.42
C PHE A 453 -9.69 9.30 -14.25
N GLN A 454 -9.93 10.57 -14.64
CA GLN A 454 -11.03 10.95 -15.55
C GLN A 454 -12.40 10.36 -15.16
N ALA A 455 -12.67 10.29 -13.85
CA ALA A 455 -13.82 9.64 -13.23
C ALA A 455 -14.09 8.20 -13.72
N PHE A 456 -13.10 7.52 -14.30
CA PHE A 456 -13.22 6.26 -15.02
C PHE A 456 -14.17 6.29 -16.23
N HIS A 457 -14.47 7.49 -16.75
CA HIS A 457 -15.29 7.69 -17.96
C HIS A 457 -14.46 7.67 -19.24
N ASN A 458 -13.20 8.14 -19.18
CA ASN A 458 -12.29 8.24 -20.33
C ASN A 458 -10.92 7.61 -20.01
N PHE A 459 -10.69 6.38 -20.45
CA PHE A 459 -9.44 5.64 -20.20
C PHE A 459 -8.24 6.18 -21.02
N LEU A 460 -8.47 6.82 -22.16
CA LEU A 460 -7.39 7.50 -22.90
C LEU A 460 -6.87 8.70 -22.12
N GLY A 461 -7.75 9.50 -21.52
CA GLY A 461 -7.36 10.62 -20.68
C GLY A 461 -6.58 10.15 -19.45
N ILE A 462 -6.92 9.01 -18.84
CA ILE A 462 -6.10 8.40 -17.77
C ILE A 462 -4.69 8.11 -18.29
N ARG A 463 -4.58 7.37 -19.39
CA ARG A 463 -3.29 7.04 -20.03
C ARG A 463 -2.49 8.30 -20.32
N ASP A 464 -3.13 9.32 -20.87
CA ASP A 464 -2.44 10.51 -21.36
C ASP A 464 -2.14 11.51 -20.23
N ASN A 465 -2.83 11.47 -19.09
CA ASN A 465 -2.44 12.18 -17.86
C ASN A 465 -1.09 11.69 -17.32
N PHE A 466 -0.84 10.37 -17.34
CA PHE A 466 0.48 9.81 -17.01
C PHE A 466 1.53 10.28 -18.02
N ARG A 467 1.27 10.09 -19.32
CA ARG A 467 2.24 10.39 -20.40
C ARG A 467 2.56 11.89 -20.49
N GLN A 468 1.59 12.75 -20.28
CA GLN A 468 1.80 14.20 -20.19
C GLN A 468 2.69 14.53 -18.98
N THR A 469 2.46 13.89 -17.83
CA THR A 469 3.33 14.10 -16.66
C THR A 469 4.77 13.61 -16.92
N TYR A 470 4.98 12.56 -17.71
CA TYR A 470 6.32 12.13 -18.12
C TYR A 470 7.01 13.19 -19.00
N ALA A 471 6.29 13.78 -19.96
CA ALA A 471 6.79 14.87 -20.79
C ALA A 471 7.11 16.14 -19.97
N ASP A 472 6.31 16.42 -18.94
CA ASP A 472 6.54 17.51 -18.00
C ASP A 472 7.83 17.26 -17.19
N LEU A 473 8.05 16.05 -16.67
CA LEU A 473 9.29 15.68 -15.98
C LEU A 473 10.53 15.76 -16.88
N LEU A 474 10.42 15.35 -18.15
CA LEU A 474 11.50 15.55 -19.14
C LEU A 474 11.79 17.03 -19.36
N SER A 475 10.75 17.88 -19.37
CA SER A 475 10.90 19.34 -19.46
C SER A 475 11.51 19.94 -18.18
N LEU A 476 11.21 19.39 -17.01
CA LEU A 476 11.83 19.76 -15.72
C LEU A 476 13.33 19.46 -15.71
N VAL A 477 13.75 18.31 -16.24
CA VAL A 477 15.18 17.99 -16.41
C VAL A 477 15.86 19.03 -17.31
N ARG A 478 15.21 19.47 -18.39
CA ARG A 478 15.74 20.55 -19.25
C ARG A 478 15.78 21.91 -18.55
N LEU A 479 14.82 22.20 -17.67
CA LEU A 479 14.85 23.41 -16.84
C LEU A 479 16.09 23.44 -15.95
N ILE A 480 16.40 22.32 -15.31
CA ILE A 480 17.60 22.14 -14.47
C ILE A 480 18.87 22.38 -15.29
N GLN A 481 18.99 21.74 -16.46
CA GLN A 481 20.12 21.90 -17.39
C GLN A 481 20.25 23.32 -17.96
N GLY A 482 19.18 24.12 -17.90
CA GLY A 482 19.17 25.51 -18.32
C GLY A 482 19.81 26.47 -17.32
N HIS A 483 20.05 26.07 -16.07
CA HIS A 483 20.64 26.88 -14.99
C HIS A 483 19.95 28.23 -14.72
N SER A 484 18.68 28.38 -15.14
CA SER A 484 17.91 29.61 -14.91
C SER A 484 17.50 29.77 -13.45
N ILE A 485 17.33 28.66 -12.72
CA ILE A 485 17.11 28.63 -11.27
C ILE A 485 18.33 29.18 -10.54
N ASP A 486 19.53 28.81 -10.97
CA ASP A 486 20.80 29.19 -10.37
C ASP A 486 20.98 30.71 -10.37
N ALA A 487 20.70 31.34 -11.52
CA ALA A 487 20.76 32.78 -11.68
C ALA A 487 19.72 33.50 -10.81
N ALA A 488 18.52 32.92 -10.65
CA ALA A 488 17.42 33.52 -9.91
C ALA A 488 17.60 33.40 -8.38
N LEU A 489 18.16 32.29 -7.89
CA LEU A 489 18.36 32.02 -6.46
C LEU A 489 19.79 32.28 -5.98
N GLY A 490 20.73 32.57 -6.89
CA GLY A 490 22.11 32.92 -6.57
C GLY A 490 22.96 31.75 -6.09
N THR A 491 22.62 30.52 -6.50
CA THR A 491 23.30 29.29 -6.08
C THR A 491 23.39 28.30 -7.24
N PRO A 492 24.55 27.68 -7.51
CA PRO A 492 24.67 26.68 -8.57
C PRO A 492 23.98 25.36 -8.22
N LEU A 493 23.30 24.78 -9.20
CA LEU A 493 22.76 23.42 -9.19
C LEU A 493 23.58 22.52 -10.12
N ASP A 494 23.74 21.24 -9.77
CA ASP A 494 24.52 20.28 -10.54
C ASP A 494 23.62 19.45 -11.47
N ASP A 495 23.54 19.85 -12.74
CA ASP A 495 22.75 19.19 -13.78
C ASP A 495 23.34 17.82 -14.22
N GLY A 496 24.58 17.51 -13.83
CA GLY A 496 25.22 16.21 -14.04
C GLY A 496 24.85 15.17 -12.98
N ARG A 497 24.25 15.60 -11.86
CA ARG A 497 23.92 14.81 -10.68
C ARG A 497 22.45 14.98 -10.27
N ILE A 498 21.56 14.50 -11.14
CA ILE A 498 20.12 14.48 -10.91
C ILE A 498 19.72 13.09 -10.39
N PHE A 499 18.88 13.07 -9.36
CA PHE A 499 18.32 11.90 -8.70
C PHE A 499 16.80 11.98 -8.73
N TYR A 500 16.13 10.86 -8.52
CA TYR A 500 14.68 10.80 -8.48
C TYR A 500 14.18 10.03 -7.26
N MET A 501 13.14 10.54 -6.63
CA MET A 501 12.41 9.84 -5.58
C MET A 501 10.92 10.04 -5.81
N GLY A 502 10.21 8.93 -6.07
CA GLY A 502 8.76 8.93 -6.27
C GLY A 502 8.08 8.03 -5.25
N HIS A 503 6.98 8.49 -4.68
CA HIS A 503 6.19 7.75 -3.68
C HIS A 503 4.82 7.38 -4.23
N SER A 504 4.38 6.13 -4.11
CA SER A 504 3.05 5.69 -4.58
C SER A 504 2.87 6.02 -6.07
N LEU A 505 1.85 6.81 -6.45
CA LEU A 505 1.66 7.34 -7.80
C LEU A 505 2.93 8.00 -8.37
N GLY A 506 3.71 8.70 -7.54
CA GLY A 506 5.00 9.23 -7.94
C GLY A 506 5.97 8.13 -8.37
N GLY A 507 6.00 7.01 -7.67
CA GLY A 507 6.76 5.83 -8.08
C GLY A 507 6.22 5.20 -9.38
N LEU A 508 4.89 5.12 -9.54
CA LEU A 508 4.26 4.63 -10.79
C LEU A 508 4.64 5.52 -11.98
N MET A 509 4.63 6.84 -11.79
CA MET A 509 5.07 7.75 -12.83
C MET A 509 6.58 7.65 -13.08
N GLY A 510 7.36 7.44 -12.02
CA GLY A 510 8.80 7.18 -12.10
C GLY A 510 9.14 5.91 -12.88
N SER A 511 8.34 4.85 -12.79
CA SER A 511 8.58 3.61 -13.55
C SER A 511 8.35 3.77 -15.06
N GLY A 512 7.55 4.76 -15.48
CA GLY A 512 7.41 5.20 -16.87
C GLY A 512 8.44 6.26 -17.31
N PHE A 513 8.78 7.21 -16.42
CA PHE A 513 9.67 8.34 -16.73
C PHE A 513 11.17 7.96 -16.73
N ILE A 514 11.64 7.26 -15.70
CA ILE A 514 13.07 6.94 -15.50
C ILE A 514 13.68 6.12 -16.64
N PRO A 515 13.01 5.09 -17.19
CA PRO A 515 13.57 4.34 -18.31
C PRO A 515 13.66 5.17 -19.61
N ILE A 516 12.93 6.29 -19.69
CA ILE A 516 12.96 7.21 -20.83
C ILE A 516 14.01 8.29 -20.61
N ASP A 517 14.12 8.91 -19.44
CA ASP A 517 15.15 9.91 -19.18
C ASP A 517 16.59 9.33 -19.27
N ARG A 518 17.59 10.17 -19.56
CA ARG A 518 19.02 9.75 -19.59
C ARG A 518 19.92 10.55 -18.64
N SER A 519 19.33 11.44 -17.85
CA SER A 519 20.03 12.39 -16.99
C SER A 519 20.04 11.93 -15.53
N VAL A 520 18.98 11.27 -15.08
CA VAL A 520 18.83 10.74 -13.73
C VAL A 520 19.85 9.61 -13.48
N ARG A 521 20.63 9.77 -12.42
CA ARG A 521 21.76 8.88 -12.05
C ARG A 521 21.34 7.73 -11.15
N ALA A 522 20.39 7.96 -10.27
CA ALA A 522 19.77 6.93 -9.46
C ALA A 522 18.33 7.32 -9.08
N ALA A 523 17.47 6.32 -8.90
CA ALA A 523 16.06 6.50 -8.58
C ALA A 523 15.62 5.59 -7.40
N LEU A 524 14.78 6.15 -6.53
CA LEU A 524 13.96 5.37 -5.59
C LEU A 524 12.52 5.36 -6.13
N LEU A 525 11.99 4.17 -6.37
CA LEU A 525 10.58 3.96 -6.71
C LEU A 525 9.89 3.32 -5.50
N ASN A 526 9.29 4.15 -4.64
CA ASN A 526 8.78 3.72 -3.35
C ASN A 526 7.29 3.36 -3.43
N ALA A 527 6.93 2.13 -3.00
CA ALA A 527 5.58 1.58 -3.04
C ALA A 527 4.93 1.73 -4.43
N THR A 528 5.58 1.18 -5.46
CA THR A 528 5.14 1.30 -6.86
C THR A 528 4.82 -0.05 -7.47
N GLY A 529 3.94 -0.07 -8.46
CA GLY A 529 3.63 -1.28 -9.21
C GLY A 529 3.29 -0.99 -10.66
N GLY A 530 2.99 -2.06 -11.39
CA GLY A 530 2.52 -2.02 -12.77
C GLY A 530 1.23 -2.81 -12.95
N GLY A 531 0.76 -2.93 -14.19
CA GLY A 531 -0.52 -3.56 -14.50
C GLY A 531 -1.66 -2.70 -13.98
N LEU A 532 -1.73 -1.44 -14.44
CA LEU A 532 -2.60 -0.39 -13.89
C LEU A 532 -4.04 -0.86 -13.68
N SER A 533 -4.62 -1.57 -14.65
CA SER A 533 -5.96 -2.14 -14.53
C SER A 533 -5.95 -3.57 -14.00
N THR A 534 -5.02 -4.43 -14.42
CA THR A 534 -5.11 -5.90 -14.19
C THR A 534 -4.46 -6.38 -12.90
N GLN A 535 -3.52 -5.62 -12.34
CA GLN A 535 -2.77 -5.99 -11.14
C GLN A 535 -2.94 -4.95 -10.03
N LEU A 536 -2.82 -3.67 -10.36
CA LEU A 536 -2.94 -2.58 -9.40
C LEU A 536 -4.41 -2.34 -9.01
N PHE A 537 -5.26 -1.95 -9.96
CA PHE A 537 -6.66 -1.60 -9.67
C PHE A 537 -7.40 -2.79 -9.03
N LEU A 538 -7.45 -3.95 -9.69
CA LEU A 538 -8.15 -5.14 -9.18
C LEU A 538 -7.67 -5.62 -7.81
N ASN A 539 -6.39 -5.47 -7.49
CA ASN A 539 -5.84 -5.96 -6.22
C ASN A 539 -5.59 -4.84 -5.21
N SER A 540 -6.28 -3.70 -5.29
CA SER A 540 -6.13 -2.60 -4.32
C SER A 540 -7.44 -2.27 -3.57
N SER A 541 -7.32 -1.76 -2.34
CA SER A 541 -8.46 -1.24 -1.59
C SER A 541 -9.13 -0.05 -2.28
N ILE A 542 -8.37 0.76 -3.02
CA ILE A 542 -8.90 1.85 -3.85
C ILE A 542 -9.77 1.28 -4.97
N GLY A 543 -9.26 0.26 -5.68
CA GLY A 543 -10.01 -0.41 -6.74
C GLY A 543 -11.28 -1.02 -6.22
N ALA A 544 -11.23 -1.78 -5.12
CA ALA A 544 -12.43 -2.38 -4.53
C ALA A 544 -13.48 -1.34 -4.09
N ALA A 545 -13.06 -0.20 -3.54
CA ALA A 545 -13.97 0.91 -3.23
C ALA A 545 -14.57 1.54 -4.51
N ALA A 546 -13.82 1.56 -5.61
CA ALA A 546 -14.24 2.09 -6.90
C ALA A 546 -14.96 1.07 -7.81
N SER A 547 -14.89 -0.24 -7.54
CA SER A 547 -15.46 -1.29 -8.40
C SER A 547 -16.96 -1.11 -8.63
N THR A 548 -17.70 -0.65 -7.61
CA THR A 548 -19.13 -0.34 -7.75
C THR A 548 -19.37 0.85 -8.68
N LEU A 549 -18.53 1.88 -8.60
CA LEU A 549 -18.57 3.05 -9.46
C LEU A 549 -18.26 2.67 -10.91
N VAL A 550 -17.14 1.97 -11.14
CA VAL A 550 -16.75 1.51 -12.48
C VAL A 550 -17.82 0.61 -13.09
N ASN A 551 -18.43 -0.27 -12.29
CA ASN A 551 -19.56 -1.08 -12.74
C ASN A 551 -20.80 -0.25 -13.12
N GLY A 552 -21.12 0.82 -12.37
CA GLY A 552 -22.21 1.76 -12.73
C GLY A 552 -21.95 2.51 -14.04
N ILE A 553 -20.70 2.88 -14.29
CA ILE A 553 -20.25 3.58 -15.50
C ILE A 553 -20.27 2.66 -16.74
N LEU A 554 -19.71 1.46 -16.61
CA LEU A 554 -19.50 0.55 -17.75
C LEU A 554 -20.58 -0.53 -17.89
N GLY A 555 -21.42 -0.75 -16.87
CA GLY A 555 -22.41 -1.82 -16.86
C GLY A 555 -21.78 -3.22 -16.94
N LEU A 556 -20.68 -3.45 -16.22
CA LEU A 556 -19.90 -4.69 -16.23
C LEU A 556 -20.64 -5.86 -15.57
N ASP A 557 -20.10 -7.07 -15.72
CA ASP A 557 -20.60 -8.25 -15.00
C ASP A 557 -20.11 -8.26 -13.54
N PRO A 558 -21.00 -8.10 -12.54
CA PRO A 558 -20.59 -8.10 -11.14
C PRO A 558 -19.88 -9.39 -10.71
N ALA A 559 -20.13 -10.50 -11.40
CA ALA A 559 -19.49 -11.78 -11.09
C ALA A 559 -17.99 -11.82 -11.41
N ASN A 560 -17.50 -10.95 -12.30
CA ASN A 560 -16.10 -11.02 -12.79
C ASN A 560 -15.33 -9.72 -12.50
N LEU A 561 -15.85 -8.83 -11.65
CA LEU A 561 -15.24 -7.51 -11.39
C LEU A 561 -13.80 -7.62 -10.88
N GLU A 562 -13.50 -8.64 -10.09
CA GLU A 562 -12.18 -8.86 -9.46
C GLU A 562 -11.37 -9.97 -10.15
N ASP A 563 -11.79 -10.44 -11.32
CA ASP A 563 -11.09 -11.49 -12.06
C ASP A 563 -10.09 -10.90 -13.06
N GLN A 564 -8.81 -11.18 -12.87
CA GLN A 564 -7.74 -10.72 -13.77
C GLN A 564 -7.90 -11.22 -15.22
N PHE A 565 -8.65 -12.31 -15.44
CA PHE A 565 -8.94 -12.82 -16.78
C PHE A 565 -10.18 -12.18 -17.41
N ALA A 566 -10.96 -11.39 -16.67
CA ALA A 566 -12.18 -10.79 -17.19
C ALA A 566 -11.90 -9.87 -18.37
N LEU A 567 -12.87 -9.77 -19.29
CA LEU A 567 -12.73 -9.03 -20.55
C LEU A 567 -12.49 -7.53 -20.31
N SER A 568 -13.22 -6.92 -19.39
CA SER A 568 -13.14 -5.47 -19.15
C SER A 568 -11.78 -4.99 -18.64
N PRO A 569 -11.17 -5.53 -17.56
CA PRO A 569 -9.85 -5.07 -17.12
C PRO A 569 -8.76 -5.28 -18.17
N ASN A 570 -8.87 -6.28 -19.05
CA ASN A 570 -7.90 -6.53 -20.12
C ASN A 570 -8.09 -5.57 -21.32
N LEU A 571 -9.34 -5.19 -21.64
CA LEU A 571 -9.61 -4.15 -22.64
C LEU A 571 -9.10 -2.78 -22.17
N THR A 572 -9.37 -2.41 -20.92
CA THR A 572 -8.89 -1.13 -20.35
C THR A 572 -7.38 -1.14 -20.16
N GLN A 573 -6.77 -2.26 -19.75
CA GLN A 573 -5.31 -2.41 -19.70
C GLN A 573 -4.68 -2.21 -21.09
N THR A 574 -5.31 -2.74 -22.15
CA THR A 574 -4.83 -2.52 -23.53
C THR A 574 -4.75 -1.03 -23.87
N ILE A 575 -5.73 -0.23 -23.43
CA ILE A 575 -5.71 1.23 -23.62
C ILE A 575 -4.60 1.85 -22.76
N LEU A 576 -4.44 1.43 -21.50
CA LEU A 576 -3.51 2.03 -20.54
C LEU A 576 -2.04 1.63 -20.72
N ASP A 577 -1.74 0.54 -21.44
CA ASP A 577 -0.40 -0.03 -21.61
C ASP A 577 0.70 0.98 -21.99
N PRO A 578 0.48 1.99 -22.88
CA PRO A 578 1.48 3.02 -23.16
C PRO A 578 1.84 3.94 -21.99
N ALA A 579 1.01 3.99 -20.95
CA ALA A 579 1.28 4.72 -19.70
C ALA A 579 1.87 3.83 -18.60
N ASP A 580 1.66 2.51 -18.70
CA ASP A 580 2.04 1.53 -17.70
C ASP A 580 3.56 1.28 -17.70
N GLY A 581 4.19 1.49 -16.55
CA GLY A 581 5.63 1.27 -16.36
C GLY A 581 6.10 -0.15 -16.67
N LEU A 582 5.22 -1.16 -16.73
CA LEU A 582 5.57 -2.51 -17.19
C LEU A 582 6.23 -2.51 -18.56
N ASN A 583 5.75 -1.67 -19.48
CA ASN A 583 6.21 -1.64 -20.86
C ASN A 583 7.58 -0.98 -21.05
N SER A 584 7.94 -0.10 -20.14
CA SER A 584 9.25 0.55 -20.12
C SER A 584 10.22 -0.10 -19.12
N ALA A 585 9.76 -1.05 -18.29
CA ALA A 585 10.54 -1.63 -17.20
C ALA A 585 11.86 -2.24 -17.66
N ALA A 586 11.87 -2.96 -18.78
CA ALA A 586 13.08 -3.56 -19.34
C ALA A 586 14.13 -2.50 -19.73
N LEU A 587 13.71 -1.27 -20.00
CA LEU A 587 14.59 -0.15 -20.33
C LEU A 587 15.36 0.38 -19.12
N LEU A 588 14.95 0.04 -17.89
CA LEU A 588 15.68 0.44 -16.67
C LEU A 588 17.10 -0.11 -16.65
N LEU A 589 17.35 -1.30 -17.21
CA LEU A 589 18.66 -1.95 -17.16
C LEU A 589 19.36 -2.00 -18.52
N GLN A 590 18.70 -1.59 -19.61
CA GLN A 590 19.24 -1.67 -20.97
C GLN A 590 18.56 -0.66 -21.92
N PRO A 591 19.22 -0.15 -22.95
CA PRO A 591 20.64 -0.27 -23.24
C PRO A 591 21.51 0.64 -22.36
N VAL A 592 20.93 1.68 -21.76
CA VAL A 592 21.60 2.55 -20.79
C VAL A 592 21.06 2.20 -19.40
N PRO A 593 21.85 1.55 -18.54
CA PRO A 593 21.36 1.05 -17.27
C PRO A 593 21.24 2.17 -16.21
N HIS A 594 20.14 2.14 -15.46
CA HIS A 594 19.84 3.03 -14.34
C HIS A 594 20.09 2.33 -13.01
N ASN A 595 20.51 3.11 -12.02
CA ASN A 595 20.57 2.65 -10.63
C ASN A 595 19.18 2.83 -10.02
N VAL A 596 18.55 1.76 -9.54
CA VAL A 596 17.16 1.82 -9.10
C VAL A 596 16.90 0.92 -7.89
N ILE A 597 16.31 1.48 -6.83
CA ILE A 597 15.73 0.68 -5.75
C ILE A 597 14.22 0.83 -5.86
N GLN A 598 13.54 -0.28 -6.15
CA GLN A 598 12.09 -0.37 -6.02
C GLN A 598 11.77 -0.87 -4.61
N VAL A 599 10.80 -0.25 -3.94
CA VAL A 599 10.40 -0.63 -2.58
C VAL A 599 9.01 -1.24 -2.63
N GLU A 600 8.89 -2.43 -2.08
CA GLU A 600 7.63 -3.13 -1.84
C GLU A 600 7.34 -3.09 -0.34
N ASP A 601 6.27 -2.39 0.03
CA ASP A 601 5.76 -2.37 1.39
C ASP A 601 4.92 -3.64 1.60
N PHE A 602 5.43 -4.57 2.40
CA PHE A 602 4.78 -5.86 2.58
C PHE A 602 3.44 -5.70 3.31
N GLY A 603 2.37 -6.21 2.71
CA GLY A 603 1.00 -6.03 3.21
C GLY A 603 0.38 -4.67 2.83
N ASP A 604 0.94 -3.97 1.84
CA ASP A 604 0.39 -2.71 1.34
C ASP A 604 -1.02 -2.88 0.77
N GLU A 605 -1.95 -2.09 1.32
CA GLU A 605 -3.39 -2.12 1.04
C GLU A 605 -3.77 -1.28 -0.19
N VAL A 606 -2.86 -0.44 -0.67
CA VAL A 606 -3.10 0.53 -1.75
C VAL A 606 -2.36 0.14 -3.01
N VAL A 607 -1.06 -0.16 -2.92
CA VAL A 607 -0.29 -0.71 -4.03
C VAL A 607 0.06 -2.16 -3.70
N PRO A 608 -0.73 -3.13 -4.18
CA PRO A 608 -0.57 -4.53 -3.83
C PRO A 608 0.82 -5.04 -4.19
N ASN A 609 1.31 -6.03 -3.44
CA ASN A 609 2.62 -6.62 -3.70
C ASN A 609 2.62 -7.33 -5.06
N GLN A 610 1.51 -7.93 -5.52
CA GLN A 610 1.42 -8.44 -6.90
C GLN A 610 1.80 -7.39 -7.94
N ALA A 611 1.30 -6.15 -7.80
CA ALA A 611 1.62 -5.05 -8.72
C ALA A 611 3.10 -4.63 -8.62
N ASN A 612 3.68 -4.61 -7.41
CA ASN A 612 5.12 -4.37 -7.21
C ASN A 612 5.96 -5.44 -7.92
N GLU A 613 5.65 -6.70 -7.66
CA GLU A 613 6.41 -7.85 -8.11
C GLU A 613 6.41 -7.97 -9.63
N VAL A 614 5.26 -7.77 -10.30
CA VAL A 614 5.21 -7.82 -11.77
C VAL A 614 6.10 -6.77 -12.40
N LEU A 615 6.19 -5.57 -11.79
CA LEU A 615 7.08 -4.52 -12.26
C LEU A 615 8.55 -4.89 -12.04
N ALA A 616 8.88 -5.44 -10.87
CA ALA A 616 10.23 -5.90 -10.56
C ALA A 616 10.68 -7.06 -11.48
N VAL A 617 9.76 -7.98 -11.81
CA VAL A 617 9.99 -9.07 -12.77
C VAL A 617 10.19 -8.53 -14.19
N ALA A 618 9.36 -7.58 -14.63
CA ALA A 618 9.49 -6.97 -15.95
C ALA A 618 10.80 -6.18 -16.11
N ALA A 619 11.25 -5.52 -15.04
CA ALA A 619 12.53 -4.82 -14.98
C ALA A 619 13.74 -5.75 -14.87
N GLY A 620 13.55 -7.01 -14.46
CA GLY A 620 14.63 -7.96 -14.22
C GLY A 620 15.47 -7.62 -13.00
N LEU A 621 14.84 -7.12 -11.94
CA LEU A 621 15.51 -6.78 -10.68
C LEU A 621 15.98 -8.03 -9.92
N GLN A 622 16.75 -7.82 -8.85
CA GLN A 622 17.05 -8.85 -7.85
C GLN A 622 16.40 -8.48 -6.54
N ILE A 623 16.01 -9.47 -5.74
CA ILE A 623 15.47 -9.22 -4.40
C ILE A 623 16.62 -8.87 -3.47
N PHE A 624 16.55 -7.73 -2.77
CA PHE A 624 17.55 -7.33 -1.79
C PHE A 624 17.60 -8.32 -0.61
N ASP A 625 18.78 -8.65 -0.11
CA ASP A 625 18.96 -9.57 1.02
C ASP A 625 19.27 -8.77 2.30
N PRO A 626 18.52 -8.86 3.42
CA PRO A 626 17.35 -9.72 3.67
C PRO A 626 16.05 -9.23 3.01
N PHE A 627 15.14 -10.17 2.81
CA PHE A 627 13.79 -9.94 2.28
C PHE A 627 12.73 -10.62 3.15
N VAL A 628 11.45 -10.28 2.94
CA VAL A 628 10.34 -10.80 3.74
C VAL A 628 9.93 -12.19 3.24
N GLN A 629 9.63 -12.31 1.95
CA GLN A 629 9.24 -13.59 1.33
C GLN A 629 9.50 -13.62 -0.19
N ASN A 630 9.45 -14.83 -0.78
CA ASN A 630 9.43 -14.94 -2.22
C ASN A 630 8.19 -14.27 -2.82
N LEU A 631 8.24 -13.99 -4.13
CA LEU A 631 7.15 -13.32 -4.83
C LEU A 631 5.85 -14.12 -4.78
N HIS A 632 4.71 -13.46 -4.65
CA HIS A 632 3.37 -14.05 -4.63
C HIS A 632 3.01 -14.73 -5.96
N LEU A 633 3.22 -14.05 -7.09
CA LEU A 633 2.77 -14.55 -8.40
C LEU A 633 3.75 -15.55 -9.04
N ASN A 634 5.05 -15.34 -8.85
CA ASN A 634 6.07 -16.20 -9.42
C ASN A 634 7.28 -16.29 -8.46
N PRO A 635 7.21 -17.16 -7.44
CA PRO A 635 8.16 -17.19 -6.32
C PRO A 635 9.64 -17.29 -6.72
N LEU A 636 9.93 -17.83 -7.90
CA LEU A 636 11.29 -18.08 -8.40
C LEU A 636 11.70 -17.16 -9.56
N ALA A 637 10.89 -16.15 -9.89
CA ALA A 637 11.18 -15.28 -11.04
C ALA A 637 12.41 -14.39 -10.85
N LEU A 638 12.68 -13.96 -9.62
CA LEU A 638 13.79 -13.06 -9.29
C LEU A 638 14.83 -13.78 -8.43
N ALA A 639 16.09 -13.47 -8.71
CA ALA A 639 17.21 -14.01 -7.94
C ALA A 639 17.51 -13.15 -6.70
N VAL A 640 18.14 -13.76 -5.70
CA VAL A 640 18.67 -13.10 -4.51
C VAL A 640 20.20 -12.99 -4.63
N PRO A 641 20.82 -11.82 -4.43
CA PRO A 641 22.26 -11.66 -4.49
C PRO A 641 22.96 -12.35 -3.31
N PRO A 642 24.25 -12.72 -3.44
CA PRO A 642 24.99 -13.42 -2.40
C PRO A 642 25.47 -12.52 -1.25
N THR A 643 25.15 -11.23 -1.26
CA THR A 643 25.60 -10.25 -0.25
C THR A 643 24.42 -9.73 0.56
N ALA A 644 24.44 -9.99 1.87
CA ALA A 644 23.44 -9.47 2.80
C ALA A 644 23.71 -7.99 3.17
N ASN A 645 22.63 -7.23 3.42
CA ASN A 645 22.57 -5.84 3.85
C ASN A 645 23.24 -4.83 2.90
N MET A 646 23.70 -5.27 1.73
CA MET A 646 24.44 -4.44 0.80
C MET A 646 24.30 -4.97 -0.62
N ILE A 647 24.08 -4.04 -1.55
CA ILE A 647 24.10 -4.35 -2.98
C ILE A 647 24.84 -3.26 -3.76
N ARG A 648 25.61 -3.70 -4.77
CA ARG A 648 26.39 -2.83 -5.66
C ARG A 648 26.66 -3.54 -6.98
N GLY A 649 26.39 -2.86 -8.10
CA GLY A 649 26.80 -3.35 -9.43
C GLY A 649 26.26 -4.75 -9.73
N ASN A 650 25.09 -5.09 -9.20
CA ASN A 650 24.51 -6.42 -9.31
C ASN A 650 23.74 -6.60 -10.64
N ALA A 651 23.44 -5.51 -11.34
CA ALA A 651 22.67 -5.47 -12.56
C ALA A 651 23.50 -4.99 -13.77
N ALA A 652 22.98 -5.26 -14.97
CA ALA A 652 23.55 -4.82 -16.24
C ALA A 652 25.07 -5.10 -16.39
N GLY A 653 25.50 -6.30 -15.97
CA GLY A 653 26.91 -6.70 -16.07
C GLY A 653 27.88 -5.89 -15.19
N GLY A 654 27.40 -5.28 -14.10
CA GLY A 654 28.22 -4.46 -13.21
C GLY A 654 27.99 -2.95 -13.34
N ALA A 655 27.21 -2.52 -14.32
CA ALA A 655 27.01 -1.10 -14.64
C ALA A 655 25.94 -0.42 -13.77
N ALA A 656 25.06 -1.17 -13.10
CA ALA A 656 24.00 -0.62 -12.26
C ALA A 656 23.83 -1.37 -10.94
N THR A 657 23.38 -0.64 -9.93
CA THR A 657 22.83 -1.17 -8.68
C THR A 657 21.32 -1.12 -8.79
N ALA A 658 20.68 -2.29 -8.84
CA ALA A 658 19.24 -2.37 -9.03
C ALA A 658 18.61 -3.50 -8.21
N ALA A 659 17.59 -3.20 -7.39
CA ALA A 659 16.96 -4.20 -6.53
C ALA A 659 15.50 -3.90 -6.22
N LEU A 660 14.75 -4.96 -5.96
CA LEU A 660 13.48 -4.94 -5.23
C LEU A 660 13.81 -5.08 -3.73
N LEU A 661 13.53 -4.05 -2.96
CA LEU A 661 13.61 -4.05 -1.51
C LEU A 661 12.22 -4.31 -0.93
N GLN A 662 12.04 -5.48 -0.32
CA GLN A 662 10.84 -5.74 0.48
C GLN A 662 11.03 -5.19 1.88
N ASN A 663 10.09 -4.37 2.33
CA ASN A 663 10.07 -3.86 3.68
C ASN A 663 8.75 -4.21 4.37
N GLY A 664 8.80 -4.83 5.55
CA GLY A 664 7.59 -5.41 6.14
C GLY A 664 7.66 -5.74 7.62
N PRO A 665 6.49 -5.81 8.29
CA PRO A 665 5.23 -5.18 7.86
C PRO A 665 5.39 -3.66 7.81
N ALA A 666 4.79 -3.01 6.80
CA ALA A 666 4.86 -1.57 6.62
C ALA A 666 3.53 -1.05 6.07
N THR A 667 3.26 0.24 6.23
CA THR A 667 2.09 0.87 5.61
C THR A 667 2.44 1.55 4.31
N HIS A 668 1.43 1.70 3.46
CA HIS A 668 1.56 2.24 2.11
C HIS A 668 2.47 3.48 2.02
N ALA A 669 3.57 3.34 1.30
CA ALA A 669 4.58 4.35 1.01
C ALA A 669 5.29 4.96 2.23
N ARG A 670 5.02 4.50 3.45
CA ARG A 670 5.57 5.09 4.69
C ARG A 670 6.92 4.51 5.09
N SER A 671 7.37 3.43 4.46
CA SER A 671 8.68 2.78 4.71
C SER A 671 9.89 3.70 4.61
N VAL A 672 9.76 4.79 3.86
CA VAL A 672 10.79 5.84 3.77
C VAL A 672 11.01 6.53 5.11
N LEU A 673 9.97 6.66 5.93
CA LEU A 673 10.02 7.29 7.25
C LEU A 673 9.98 6.24 8.37
N THR A 674 10.26 6.64 9.60
CA THR A 674 10.26 5.76 10.78
C THR A 674 8.95 5.82 11.58
N ALA A 675 8.07 6.79 11.27
CA ALA A 675 6.83 6.97 12.01
C ALA A 675 5.90 5.78 11.75
N PRO A 676 5.50 5.00 12.77
CA PRO A 676 4.49 3.96 12.62
C PRO A 676 3.15 4.52 12.16
N ASP A 677 2.44 3.71 11.39
CA ASP A 677 1.11 4.01 10.85
C ASP A 677 0.21 2.77 10.97
N THR A 678 -0.99 2.82 10.41
CA THR A 678 -2.03 1.80 10.66
C THR A 678 -2.47 1.06 9.38
N LEU A 679 -2.50 -0.27 9.45
CA LEU A 679 -3.16 -1.16 8.49
C LEU A 679 -4.64 -1.31 8.86
N THR A 680 -5.53 -1.16 7.88
CA THR A 680 -6.99 -1.16 8.05
C THR A 680 -7.65 -2.40 7.45
N PHE A 681 -7.01 -3.08 6.51
CA PHE A 681 -7.51 -4.23 5.78
C PHE A 681 -6.70 -5.48 6.14
N VAL A 682 -7.33 -6.65 5.97
CA VAL A 682 -6.61 -7.92 6.15
C VAL A 682 -5.42 -7.95 5.18
N PRO A 683 -4.19 -8.22 5.67
CA PRO A 683 -3.02 -8.33 4.81
C PRO A 683 -3.22 -9.39 3.71
N GLU A 684 -2.49 -9.25 2.61
CA GLU A 684 -2.55 -10.15 1.43
C GLU A 684 -3.72 -9.98 0.43
N PHE A 685 -4.07 -8.72 0.13
CA PHE A 685 -4.71 -8.28 -1.15
C PHE A 685 -6.13 -8.77 -1.42
N ALA A 686 -6.64 -8.41 -2.61
CA ALA A 686 -7.97 -8.80 -3.06
C ALA A 686 -8.08 -10.33 -3.13
N HIS A 687 -9.16 -10.87 -2.57
CA HIS A 687 -9.52 -12.25 -2.76
C HIS A 687 -10.77 -12.35 -3.62
N ALA A 688 -10.58 -12.53 -4.94
CA ALA A 688 -11.68 -12.68 -5.89
C ALA A 688 -12.67 -13.79 -5.47
N ASP A 689 -12.16 -14.89 -4.91
CA ASP A 689 -12.99 -15.99 -4.37
C ASP A 689 -13.83 -15.58 -3.15
N ASP A 690 -13.34 -14.65 -2.34
CA ASP A 690 -14.06 -14.13 -1.18
C ASP A 690 -15.06 -13.04 -1.60
N PHE A 691 -14.73 -12.20 -2.59
CA PHE A 691 -15.66 -11.24 -3.19
C PHE A 691 -16.95 -11.92 -3.67
N LEU A 692 -16.84 -13.07 -4.35
CA LEU A 692 -18.01 -13.85 -4.79
C LEU A 692 -18.90 -14.35 -3.63
N ARG A 693 -18.34 -14.48 -2.42
CA ARG A 693 -19.04 -14.99 -1.23
C ARG A 693 -19.58 -13.89 -0.33
N THR A 694 -18.85 -12.79 -0.19
CA THR A 694 -19.12 -11.73 0.80
C THR A 694 -19.53 -10.41 0.16
N GLY A 695 -19.26 -10.23 -1.14
CA GLY A 695 -19.34 -8.92 -1.81
C GLY A 695 -18.20 -7.97 -1.44
N ASP A 696 -17.18 -8.47 -0.74
CA ASP A 696 -16.06 -7.68 -0.22
C ASP A 696 -14.74 -8.41 -0.51
N ALA A 697 -13.96 -7.83 -1.43
CA ALA A 697 -12.65 -8.34 -1.82
C ALA A 697 -11.55 -7.94 -0.84
N PHE A 698 -11.80 -6.91 -0.02
CA PHE A 698 -10.87 -6.33 0.96
C PHE A 698 -11.55 -6.26 2.32
N PRO A 699 -11.67 -7.40 3.03
CA PRO A 699 -12.27 -7.39 4.35
C PRO A 699 -11.50 -6.45 5.27
N THR A 700 -12.21 -5.50 5.86
CA THR A 700 -11.64 -4.62 6.88
C THR A 700 -11.27 -5.42 8.11
N LEU A 701 -10.11 -5.12 8.69
CA LEU A 701 -9.77 -5.56 10.03
C LEU A 701 -10.83 -5.05 11.01
N THR A 702 -11.26 -5.92 11.90
CA THR A 702 -12.16 -5.57 13.01
C THR A 702 -11.53 -4.48 13.89
N ARG A 703 -10.20 -4.51 14.03
CA ARG A 703 -9.41 -3.43 14.63
C ARG A 703 -8.18 -3.12 13.77
N PRO A 704 -7.97 -1.87 13.33
CA PRO A 704 -6.77 -1.50 12.59
C PRO A 704 -5.48 -1.80 13.38
N ILE A 705 -4.43 -2.25 12.68
CA ILE A 705 -3.15 -2.69 13.28
C ILE A 705 -2.10 -1.61 13.07
N ARG A 706 -1.43 -1.18 14.14
CA ARG A 706 -0.32 -0.23 14.03
C ARG A 706 1.00 -0.94 13.73
N VAL A 707 1.65 -0.61 12.61
CA VAL A 707 2.91 -1.20 12.16
C VAL A 707 4.04 -0.15 12.09
N PRO A 708 5.27 -0.50 12.50
CA PRO A 708 6.45 0.37 12.38
C PRO A 708 6.93 0.44 10.93
N ASN A 709 7.42 1.61 10.52
CA ASN A 709 8.05 1.78 9.23
C ASN A 709 9.57 1.75 9.37
N ALA A 710 10.28 1.16 8.41
CA ALA A 710 11.70 0.88 8.56
C ALA A 710 12.62 2.11 8.47
N GLY A 711 12.14 3.22 7.90
CA GLY A 711 12.91 4.44 7.77
C GLY A 711 14.09 4.31 6.81
N ILE A 712 13.83 3.97 5.55
CA ILE A 712 14.90 3.76 4.57
C ILE A 712 15.48 5.06 4.00
N LEU A 713 14.89 6.24 4.29
CA LEU A 713 15.30 7.52 3.70
C LEU A 713 16.81 7.80 3.85
N ASP A 714 17.34 7.58 5.05
CA ASP A 714 18.75 7.80 5.34
C ASP A 714 19.65 6.93 4.46
N ALA A 715 19.31 5.65 4.29
CA ALA A 715 20.04 4.73 3.42
C ALA A 715 20.00 5.14 1.94
N VAL A 716 18.86 5.67 1.49
CA VAL A 716 18.68 6.16 0.12
C VAL A 716 19.49 7.43 -0.12
N LEU A 717 19.44 8.41 0.79
CA LEU A 717 20.20 9.65 0.67
C LEU A 717 21.71 9.40 0.76
N ASP A 718 22.15 8.46 1.62
CA ASP A 718 23.55 8.04 1.67
C ASP A 718 24.00 7.34 0.37
N TRP A 719 23.12 6.55 -0.25
CA TRP A 719 23.38 5.92 -1.54
C TRP A 719 23.44 6.94 -2.69
N PHE A 720 22.50 7.88 -2.75
CA PHE A 720 22.58 9.01 -3.69
C PHE A 720 23.85 9.82 -3.47
N GLY A 721 24.26 10.03 -2.21
CA GLY A 721 25.53 10.64 -1.84
C GLY A 721 26.74 9.88 -2.38
N ASP A 722 26.75 8.55 -2.28
CA ASP A 722 27.79 7.69 -2.86
C ASP A 722 27.86 7.82 -4.38
N VAL A 723 26.71 7.81 -5.07
CA VAL A 723 26.65 8.01 -6.52
C VAL A 723 27.11 9.42 -6.92
N ALA A 724 26.73 10.46 -6.18
CA ALA A 724 27.16 11.82 -6.42
C ALA A 724 28.68 11.98 -6.25
N ALA A 725 29.25 11.40 -5.19
CA ALA A 725 30.66 11.50 -4.87
C ALA A 725 31.55 10.64 -5.78
N ASN A 726 31.13 9.40 -6.06
CA ASN A 726 31.97 8.36 -6.65
C ASN A 726 31.50 7.86 -8.03
N GLY A 727 30.32 8.27 -8.48
CA GLY A 727 29.69 7.82 -9.72
C GLY A 727 28.91 6.51 -9.60
N ALA A 728 28.16 6.18 -10.65
CA ALA A 728 27.44 4.91 -10.78
C ALA A 728 28.40 3.71 -10.81
N PRO A 729 28.01 2.53 -10.26
CA PRO A 729 26.66 2.18 -9.82
C PRO A 729 26.30 2.50 -8.35
N GLY A 730 27.18 3.16 -7.58
CA GLY A 730 26.98 3.40 -6.15
C GLY A 730 26.84 2.12 -5.30
N THR A 731 26.70 2.26 -3.99
CA THR A 731 26.55 1.16 -3.02
C THR A 731 25.34 1.42 -2.13
N PHE A 732 24.28 0.63 -2.27
CA PHE A 732 23.14 0.71 -1.36
C PHE A 732 23.39 -0.20 -0.16
N ARG A 733 23.21 0.33 1.06
CA ARG A 733 23.36 -0.40 2.32
C ARG A 733 22.15 -0.16 3.20
N LEU A 734 21.59 -1.24 3.73
CA LEU A 734 20.52 -1.19 4.70
C LEU A 734 20.81 -2.19 5.80
N ASN A 735 21.02 -1.70 7.02
CA ASN A 735 21.34 -2.53 8.19
C ASN A 735 20.12 -2.74 9.10
N VAL A 736 18.94 -2.35 8.64
CA VAL A 736 17.68 -2.61 9.36
C VAL A 736 17.34 -4.07 9.12
N VAL A 737 17.14 -4.83 10.21
CA VAL A 737 16.52 -6.15 10.11
C VAL A 737 15.05 -5.87 9.80
N PRO A 738 14.49 -6.31 8.66
CA PRO A 738 13.05 -6.21 8.43
C PRO A 738 12.31 -6.79 9.65
N ASN A 739 11.14 -6.28 10.00
CA ASN A 739 10.33 -6.89 11.06
C ASN A 739 9.75 -8.20 10.49
N PHE A 740 10.54 -9.25 10.65
CA PHE A 740 10.71 -10.28 9.64
C PHE A 740 9.85 -11.51 9.89
N ASN A 741 9.14 -12.00 8.88
CA ASN A 741 8.34 -13.22 8.95
C ASN A 741 8.90 -14.36 8.07
N PRO A 742 9.67 -15.31 8.63
CA PRO A 742 9.94 -16.58 7.97
C PRO A 742 8.66 -17.41 7.83
N VAL A 743 7.96 -17.35 6.70
CA VAL A 743 7.27 -18.56 6.26
C VAL A 743 8.32 -19.45 5.59
N GLU A 744 8.55 -20.64 6.14
CA GLU A 744 9.49 -21.61 5.56
C GLU A 744 8.95 -22.09 4.21
N ASN A 745 9.34 -21.42 3.12
CA ASN A 745 9.16 -21.96 1.78
C ASN A 745 10.39 -22.80 1.43
N LEU A 746 10.24 -24.14 1.53
CA LEU A 746 11.28 -25.13 1.22
C LEU A 746 11.82 -25.05 -0.22
N GLU A 747 11.20 -24.24 -1.10
CA GLU A 747 11.60 -24.03 -2.49
C GLU A 747 12.37 -22.72 -2.72
N ALA A 748 12.58 -21.88 -1.69
CA ALA A 748 13.28 -20.60 -1.81
C ALA A 748 14.76 -20.76 -2.22
N PRO A 749 15.26 -20.05 -3.25
CA PRO A 749 16.67 -20.01 -3.58
C PRO A 749 17.49 -19.38 -2.45
N ALA A 750 18.56 -20.05 -2.00
CA ALA A 750 19.35 -19.58 -0.86
C ALA A 750 20.16 -18.29 -1.17
N GLY A 751 19.88 -17.20 -0.44
CA GLY A 751 20.76 -16.04 -0.23
C GLY A 751 21.67 -16.19 0.99
N ALA A 752 22.60 -15.25 1.21
CA ALA A 752 23.59 -15.36 2.29
C ALA A 752 22.98 -15.23 3.70
N SER A 753 21.95 -14.40 3.88
CA SER A 753 21.21 -14.33 5.14
C SER A 753 20.34 -15.58 5.36
N THR A 754 19.84 -16.18 4.27
CA THR A 754 18.89 -17.29 4.32
C THR A 754 19.51 -18.60 4.87
N LEU A 755 20.84 -18.77 4.78
CA LEU A 755 21.56 -19.93 5.37
C LEU A 755 21.49 -19.98 6.90
N ARG A 756 21.10 -18.89 7.58
CA ARG A 756 20.83 -18.84 9.03
C ARG A 756 19.33 -18.84 9.36
N PHE A 757 18.49 -18.55 8.38
CA PHE A 757 17.03 -18.43 8.46
C PHE A 757 16.33 -19.79 8.46
N PHE A 758 16.75 -20.71 7.57
CA PHE A 758 16.14 -22.05 7.39
C PHE A 758 16.48 -23.08 8.49
N ALA A 759 16.94 -22.64 9.68
CA ALA A 759 17.46 -23.53 10.72
C ALA A 759 16.53 -23.69 11.95
N ARG A 760 15.32 -23.11 11.95
CA ARG A 760 14.31 -23.32 13.02
C ARG A 760 13.20 -24.26 12.52
N THR A 761 13.39 -25.53 12.85
CA THR A 761 12.59 -26.75 12.61
C THR A 761 11.06 -26.61 12.57
N VAL A 762 10.45 -27.18 11.52
CA VAL A 762 9.04 -27.61 11.41
C VAL A 762 8.85 -29.01 12.01
N ASP A 763 7.82 -29.19 12.84
CA ASP A 763 7.27 -30.51 13.14
C ASP A 763 6.05 -30.79 12.24
N ALA A 764 6.04 -31.97 11.63
CA ALA A 764 5.18 -32.37 10.54
C ALA A 764 3.76 -32.79 10.95
N GLY A 765 2.76 -32.40 10.15
CA GLY A 765 1.66 -33.29 9.78
C GLY A 765 0.22 -32.74 9.84
N GLY A 766 -0.34 -32.42 8.67
CA GLY A 766 -1.76 -32.64 8.34
C GLY A 766 -2.70 -31.43 8.43
N ALA A 767 -3.37 -31.16 7.31
CA ALA A 767 -4.33 -30.09 6.98
C ALA A 767 -3.69 -28.74 6.57
N LEU A 768 -3.85 -28.37 5.30
CA LEU A 768 -3.47 -27.05 4.77
C LEU A 768 -4.41 -25.99 5.37
N ALA A 769 -4.00 -25.42 6.50
CA ALA A 769 -4.53 -24.17 7.01
C ALA A 769 -3.59 -23.04 6.56
N LEU A 770 -4.14 -21.99 5.97
CA LEU A 770 -3.42 -20.72 5.81
C LEU A 770 -3.15 -20.21 7.24
N SER A 771 -1.93 -20.41 7.73
CA SER A 771 -1.42 -19.70 8.90
C SER A 771 -0.87 -18.39 8.36
N GLU A 772 -1.33 -17.26 8.88
CA GLU A 772 -0.59 -15.99 8.78
C GLU A 772 0.28 -15.90 10.03
N PRO A 773 1.56 -16.33 10.00
CA PRO A 773 2.42 -16.09 11.13
C PRO A 773 2.79 -14.60 11.11
N THR A 774 2.87 -13.98 12.27
CA THR A 774 3.91 -12.98 12.49
C THR A 774 5.04 -13.71 13.24
N PRO A 775 6.32 -13.34 13.12
CA PRO A 775 7.42 -14.01 13.84
C PRO A 775 7.19 -14.14 15.35
N ASP A 776 6.33 -13.27 15.89
CA ASP A 776 5.97 -13.20 17.29
C ASP A 776 4.65 -13.90 17.63
N VAL A 777 3.86 -14.34 16.64
CA VAL A 777 2.57 -15.01 16.86
C VAL A 777 2.38 -16.15 15.86
N THR A 778 2.31 -17.38 16.37
CA THR A 778 1.98 -18.59 15.61
C THR A 778 0.57 -19.05 15.94
N VAL A 779 -0.25 -19.33 14.91
CA VAL A 779 -1.59 -19.91 15.07
C VAL A 779 -1.62 -21.30 14.42
N ASP A 780 -1.77 -22.32 15.27
CA ASP A 780 -1.83 -23.73 14.89
C ASP A 780 -3.27 -24.24 14.97
N PHE A 781 -3.92 -24.47 13.84
CA PHE A 781 -5.32 -24.91 13.81
C PHE A 781 -5.48 -26.36 14.25
N GLU A 782 -6.26 -26.58 15.32
CA GLU A 782 -6.70 -27.91 15.75
C GLU A 782 -7.94 -28.36 14.95
N THR A 783 -8.84 -27.43 14.64
CA THR A 783 -10.04 -27.66 13.79
C THR A 783 -10.45 -26.38 13.06
N ASN A 784 -10.95 -26.51 11.82
CA ASN A 784 -11.53 -25.39 11.05
C ASN A 784 -12.74 -25.89 10.23
N LEU A 785 -13.97 -25.58 10.69
CA LEU A 785 -15.21 -26.20 10.18
C LEU A 785 -15.84 -25.49 8.96
N VAL A 786 -15.29 -24.33 8.59
CA VAL A 786 -15.49 -23.59 7.33
C VAL A 786 -14.09 -23.10 6.93
N ALA A 787 -13.82 -22.65 5.71
CA ALA A 787 -12.53 -21.99 5.41
C ALA A 787 -12.41 -20.63 6.14
N SER A 788 -12.41 -20.64 7.48
CA SER A 788 -12.23 -19.44 8.29
C SER A 788 -10.76 -19.07 8.20
N ARG A 789 -10.50 -17.88 7.69
CA ARG A 789 -9.19 -17.25 7.76
C ARG A 789 -9.09 -16.50 9.08
N VAL A 790 -8.05 -16.81 9.85
CA VAL A 790 -7.71 -16.12 11.08
C VAL A 790 -6.45 -15.34 10.78
N THR A 791 -6.55 -14.03 10.85
CA THR A 791 -5.39 -13.14 10.76
C THR A 791 -4.94 -12.83 12.17
N ALA A 792 -3.66 -13.05 12.45
CA ALA A 792 -3.06 -12.80 13.75
C ALA A 792 -2.06 -11.66 13.64
N ALA A 793 -2.23 -10.63 14.46
CA ALA A 793 -1.36 -9.48 14.42
C ALA A 793 -0.96 -9.03 15.81
N ARG A 794 0.31 -8.72 15.98
CA ARG A 794 0.86 -8.14 17.19
C ARG A 794 0.86 -6.61 17.06
N THR A 795 0.31 -5.91 18.05
CA THR A 795 0.45 -4.46 18.17
C THR A 795 1.81 -4.13 18.77
N MET A 796 2.50 -3.16 18.18
CA MET A 796 3.77 -2.68 18.73
C MET A 796 3.48 -1.62 19.81
N LEU A 797 3.24 -2.08 21.04
CA LEU A 797 3.56 -1.23 22.18
C LEU A 797 5.04 -1.50 22.54
N GLY A 798 5.69 -0.68 23.36
CA GLY A 798 6.88 -1.21 24.06
C GLY A 798 8.30 -0.99 23.55
N SER A 799 8.55 -0.19 22.52
CA SER A 799 9.90 0.40 22.32
C SER A 799 9.92 1.67 21.47
N ALA A 800 8.88 1.90 20.66
CA ALA A 800 8.80 3.09 19.83
C ALA A 800 8.57 4.38 20.66
N PRO A 801 9.23 5.51 20.32
CA PRO A 801 9.10 6.77 21.06
C PRO A 801 7.69 7.40 21.04
N ASN A 802 6.82 6.96 20.11
CA ASN A 802 5.53 7.59 19.82
C ASN A 802 4.31 6.69 20.12
N VAL A 803 4.46 5.76 21.07
CA VAL A 803 3.36 4.92 21.57
C VAL A 803 2.52 5.70 22.59
N ALA A 804 1.20 5.61 22.51
CA ALA A 804 0.27 6.30 23.42
C ALA A 804 -0.80 5.36 23.99
N ASP A 805 -1.46 5.75 25.09
CA ASP A 805 -2.50 4.93 25.74
C ASP A 805 -3.69 4.59 24.84
N VAL A 806 -3.90 5.35 23.76
CA VAL A 806 -4.91 5.03 22.72
C VAL A 806 -4.59 3.74 21.95
N ASP A 807 -3.32 3.33 21.92
CA ASP A 807 -2.85 2.12 21.25
C ASP A 807 -3.16 0.84 22.07
N VAL A 808 -3.60 1.01 23.32
CA VAL A 808 -3.87 -0.07 24.28
C VAL A 808 -5.37 -0.39 24.30
N PRO A 809 -5.78 -1.68 24.33
CA PRO A 809 -7.18 -2.05 24.49
C PRO A 809 -7.75 -1.47 25.79
N PRO A 810 -8.99 -0.96 25.76
CA PRO A 810 -9.63 -0.31 26.91
C PRO A 810 -9.85 -1.30 28.07
N GLY A 811 -9.37 -0.99 29.26
CA GLY A 811 -9.58 -1.85 30.44
C GLY A 811 -9.15 -1.20 31.75
N PRO A 812 -9.49 -1.78 32.92
CA PRO A 812 -9.16 -1.23 34.23
C PRO A 812 -7.65 -1.27 34.57
N PHE A 813 -6.83 -1.95 33.76
CA PHE A 813 -5.41 -2.20 34.03
C PHE A 813 -4.47 -1.84 32.86
N SER A 814 -4.96 -1.37 31.72
CA SER A 814 -4.20 -1.33 30.48
C SER A 814 -3.86 0.10 30.04
N THR A 815 -2.62 0.51 30.27
CA THR A 815 -1.96 1.73 29.75
C THR A 815 -0.58 1.36 29.24
N VAL A 816 0.06 2.21 28.44
CA VAL A 816 1.39 1.91 27.88
C VAL A 816 2.40 1.72 29.01
N GLY A 817 3.06 0.56 29.05
CA GLY A 817 4.06 0.25 30.07
C GLY A 817 3.48 -0.16 31.44
N THR A 818 2.22 -0.60 31.52
CA THR A 818 1.69 -1.20 32.75
C THR A 818 2.60 -2.35 33.23
N PRO A 819 3.12 -2.31 34.48
CA PRO A 819 3.92 -3.40 35.01
C PRO A 819 3.16 -4.73 35.07
N GLY A 820 3.82 -5.81 34.65
CA GLY A 820 3.25 -7.15 34.57
C GLY A 820 2.42 -7.43 33.33
N ILE A 821 2.24 -6.47 32.42
CA ILE A 821 1.68 -6.69 31.09
C ILE A 821 2.84 -6.54 30.10
N LEU A 822 3.09 -7.55 29.27
CA LEU A 822 4.05 -7.38 28.18
C LEU A 822 3.59 -6.25 27.27
N PRO A 823 4.51 -5.46 26.74
CA PRO A 823 4.17 -4.19 26.13
C PRO A 823 3.75 -4.43 24.68
N PHE A 824 2.74 -5.25 24.44
CA PHE A 824 2.12 -5.50 23.15
C PHE A 824 0.81 -6.25 23.37
N PHE A 825 -0.07 -6.23 22.39
CA PHE A 825 -1.26 -7.07 22.34
C PHE A 825 -1.24 -7.89 21.06
N VAL A 826 -1.92 -9.02 21.06
CA VAL A 826 -2.11 -9.84 19.87
C VAL A 826 -3.57 -9.84 19.54
N THR A 827 -3.97 -9.41 18.35
CA THR A 827 -5.36 -9.49 17.92
C THR A 827 -5.50 -10.63 16.93
N LEU A 828 -6.44 -11.53 17.21
CA LEU A 828 -6.91 -12.52 16.24
C LEU A 828 -8.21 -12.01 15.63
N GLN A 829 -8.21 -11.85 14.31
CA GLN A 829 -9.31 -11.25 13.58
C GLN A 829 -9.89 -12.22 12.55
N ARG A 830 -11.17 -12.02 12.24
CA ARG A 830 -11.93 -12.86 11.32
C ARG A 830 -11.94 -12.25 9.94
N ALA A 831 -11.40 -12.95 8.94
CA ALA A 831 -11.55 -12.52 7.54
C ALA A 831 -12.83 -13.09 6.89
N VAL A 832 -13.26 -14.31 7.26
CA VAL A 832 -14.42 -15.00 6.63
C VAL A 832 -15.29 -15.72 7.66
N PRO A 833 -16.62 -15.86 7.44
CA PRO A 833 -17.48 -16.56 8.37
C PRO A 833 -17.17 -18.04 8.62
N GLY A 834 -16.73 -18.39 9.83
CA GLY A 834 -16.86 -19.75 10.38
C GLY A 834 -16.43 -19.88 11.84
N THR A 835 -16.12 -21.10 12.26
CA THR A 835 -15.69 -21.49 13.62
C THR A 835 -14.38 -22.25 13.55
N PHE A 836 -13.42 -21.92 14.42
CA PHE A 836 -12.12 -22.57 14.52
C PHE A 836 -11.75 -22.90 15.97
N SER A 837 -10.76 -23.78 16.16
CA SER A 837 -10.01 -23.95 17.41
C SER A 837 -8.53 -23.98 17.05
N ALA A 838 -7.70 -23.25 17.78
CA ALA A 838 -6.26 -23.18 17.54
C ALA A 838 -5.43 -23.11 18.83
N GLY A 839 -4.20 -23.57 18.74
CA GLY A 839 -3.12 -23.18 19.64
C GLY A 839 -2.52 -21.85 19.17
N VAL A 840 -2.27 -20.92 20.10
CA VAL A 840 -1.71 -19.61 19.79
C VAL A 840 -0.43 -19.42 20.60
N THR A 841 0.71 -19.41 19.93
CA THR A 841 2.02 -19.19 20.54
C THR A 841 2.45 -17.75 20.33
N ILE A 842 2.81 -17.05 21.42
CA ILE A 842 3.22 -15.65 21.39
C ILE A 842 4.66 -15.52 21.91
N ALA A 843 5.57 -15.03 21.09
CA ALA A 843 6.97 -14.77 21.44
C ALA A 843 7.17 -13.35 21.96
N TYR A 844 8.21 -13.16 22.76
CA TYR A 844 8.61 -11.86 23.31
C TYR A 844 10.11 -11.78 23.52
N THR A 845 10.64 -10.56 23.60
CA THR A 845 12.07 -10.29 23.80
C THR A 845 12.40 -10.05 25.28
N GLU A 846 13.68 -10.18 25.63
CA GLU A 846 14.17 -9.81 26.96
C GLU A 846 13.89 -8.33 27.29
N ALA A 847 13.98 -7.43 26.30
CA ALA A 847 13.72 -6.00 26.48
C ALA A 847 12.24 -5.73 26.83
N GLU A 848 11.32 -6.45 26.20
CA GLU A 848 9.88 -6.35 26.46
C GLU A 848 9.50 -6.94 27.82
N ARG A 849 10.12 -8.08 28.17
CA ARG A 849 10.01 -8.68 29.51
C ARG A 849 10.50 -7.70 30.59
N ASP A 850 11.65 -7.08 30.35
CA ASP A 850 12.23 -6.12 31.28
C ASP A 850 11.38 -4.84 31.40
N LEU A 851 10.80 -4.36 30.29
CA LEU A 851 9.86 -3.24 30.29
C LEU A 851 8.57 -3.55 31.07
N ALA A 852 8.13 -4.81 31.06
CA ALA A 852 7.03 -5.28 31.90
C ALA A 852 7.41 -5.44 33.38
N GLY A 853 8.65 -5.19 33.77
CA GLY A 853 9.11 -5.28 35.16
C GLY A 853 9.27 -6.71 35.67
N LEU A 854 9.61 -7.65 34.80
CA LEU A 854 9.83 -9.08 35.10
C LEU A 854 11.32 -9.45 34.95
N PRO A 855 12.21 -9.09 35.89
CA PRO A 855 13.65 -9.28 35.73
C PRO A 855 14.08 -10.76 35.79
N ALA A 856 15.17 -11.11 35.07
CA ALA A 856 15.72 -12.46 34.98
C ALA A 856 16.18 -13.08 36.34
N GLU A 857 16.56 -12.26 37.31
CA GLU A 857 16.93 -12.71 38.67
C GLU A 857 15.85 -12.27 39.68
N SER A 858 15.03 -13.22 40.15
CA SER A 858 13.97 -12.92 41.11
C SER A 858 14.50 -12.74 42.54
N SER A 859 14.19 -11.59 43.14
CA SER A 859 14.05 -11.50 44.60
C SER A 859 12.81 -12.32 45.02
N PRO A 860 12.76 -12.93 46.22
CA PRO A 860 11.58 -13.68 46.71
C PRO A 860 10.25 -12.91 46.72
N ASP A 861 10.31 -11.58 46.55
CA ASP A 861 9.16 -10.66 46.54
C ASP A 861 8.77 -10.18 45.11
N LEU A 862 9.43 -10.67 44.03
CA LEU A 862 9.15 -10.33 42.62
C LEU A 862 8.62 -11.55 41.85
N THR A 863 7.67 -11.31 40.95
CA THR A 863 6.93 -12.30 40.14
C THR A 863 7.79 -12.94 39.05
N ALA A 864 7.61 -14.25 38.78
CA ALA A 864 8.44 -15.01 37.85
C ALA A 864 7.90 -15.04 36.41
N GLU A 865 8.79 -15.03 35.41
CA GLU A 865 8.46 -15.16 33.98
C GLU A 865 7.63 -16.42 33.67
N SER A 866 7.93 -17.53 34.36
CA SER A 866 7.22 -18.81 34.22
C SER A 866 5.74 -18.76 34.62
N GLU A 867 5.30 -17.70 35.30
CA GLU A 867 3.91 -17.52 35.72
C GLU A 867 3.08 -16.76 34.69
N LEU A 868 3.68 -16.24 33.60
CA LEU A 868 2.96 -15.54 32.54
C LEU A 868 1.82 -16.38 31.98
N VAL A 869 0.72 -15.71 31.64
CA VAL A 869 -0.44 -16.28 30.97
C VAL A 869 -0.79 -15.47 29.74
N VAL A 870 -1.25 -16.15 28.70
CA VAL A 870 -1.99 -15.50 27.62
C VAL A 870 -3.42 -15.30 28.12
N ALA A 871 -3.89 -14.07 28.09
CA ALA A 871 -5.22 -13.70 28.57
C ALA A 871 -6.04 -13.07 27.45
N GLU A 872 -7.25 -13.57 27.26
CA GLU A 872 -8.24 -13.09 26.31
C GLU A 872 -8.96 -11.85 26.85
N PHE A 873 -9.09 -10.81 26.03
CA PHE A 873 -9.80 -9.60 26.38
C PHE A 873 -11.29 -9.88 26.50
N THR A 874 -11.86 -9.49 27.64
CA THR A 874 -13.30 -9.59 27.90
C THR A 874 -13.91 -8.21 27.71
N PRO A 875 -14.79 -8.00 26.71
CA PRO A 875 -15.33 -6.68 26.42
C PRO A 875 -16.32 -6.17 27.48
N GLY A 876 -16.35 -4.85 27.70
CA GLY A 876 -17.17 -4.16 28.72
C GLY A 876 -18.35 -3.36 28.17
N THR A 877 -18.92 -2.44 28.95
CA THR A 877 -19.94 -1.44 28.53
C THR A 877 -19.44 -0.02 28.77
N CYS A 878 -19.46 0.81 27.75
CA CYS A 878 -18.84 2.14 27.73
C CYS A 878 -19.77 3.21 28.33
N ALA A 879 -19.21 4.15 29.11
CA ALA A 879 -20.00 5.14 29.87
C ALA A 879 -20.63 6.26 29.00
N ALA A 880 -20.07 6.58 27.83
CA ALA A 880 -20.74 7.43 26.85
C ALA A 880 -21.55 6.55 25.88
N GLY A 881 -22.85 6.83 25.75
CA GLY A 881 -23.74 6.13 24.81
C GLY A 881 -24.31 4.78 25.27
N GLY A 882 -23.78 4.15 26.31
CA GLY A 882 -24.32 2.89 26.85
C GLY A 882 -24.15 1.67 25.93
N VAL A 883 -23.20 1.75 25.00
CA VAL A 883 -22.88 0.69 24.04
C VAL A 883 -21.91 -0.30 24.70
N THR A 884 -22.12 -1.61 24.50
CA THR A 884 -21.10 -2.62 24.83
C THR A 884 -19.85 -2.31 24.01
N CYS A 885 -18.73 -2.13 24.69
CA CYS A 885 -17.43 -1.98 24.08
C CYS A 885 -17.18 -3.25 23.27
N ALA A 886 -17.21 -3.16 21.94
CA ALA A 886 -16.74 -4.24 21.08
C ALA A 886 -15.20 -4.25 21.10
N GLU A 887 -14.57 -5.22 20.45
CA GLU A 887 -13.11 -5.31 20.32
C GLU A 887 -12.51 -4.20 19.43
N ASP A 888 -13.39 -3.32 18.94
CA ASP A 888 -13.12 -2.25 17.98
C ASP A 888 -12.63 -0.96 18.65
N ALA A 889 -12.11 -0.03 17.84
CA ALA A 889 -11.45 1.21 18.27
C ALA A 889 -12.38 2.23 18.99
N ASP A 890 -13.70 2.06 18.99
CA ASP A 890 -14.68 3.01 19.51
C ASP A 890 -14.49 3.39 20.98
N CYS A 891 -13.88 2.51 21.76
CA CYS A 891 -13.80 2.62 23.21
C CYS A 891 -12.78 3.65 23.71
N GLY A 892 -11.77 3.98 22.90
CA GLY A 892 -10.80 5.04 23.20
C GLY A 892 -11.41 6.44 23.05
N ALA A 893 -12.37 6.60 22.13
CA ALA A 893 -13.06 7.86 21.86
C ALA A 893 -14.27 8.10 22.79
N GLN A 894 -14.89 7.04 23.34
CA GLN A 894 -16.19 7.09 24.05
C GLN A 894 -16.06 7.03 25.60
N GLY A 895 -14.86 7.16 26.17
CA GLY A 895 -14.65 7.24 27.63
C GLY A 895 -14.58 5.88 28.35
N PRO A 896 -14.50 5.86 29.70
CA PRO A 896 -14.14 4.65 30.44
C PRO A 896 -15.20 3.53 30.34
N CYS A 897 -14.71 2.29 30.18
CA CYS A 897 -15.49 1.07 29.99
C CYS A 897 -15.72 0.34 31.33
N ALA A 898 -16.97 0.07 31.68
CA ALA A 898 -17.34 -0.72 32.86
C ALA A 898 -17.44 -2.22 32.49
N GLY A 899 -16.75 -3.10 33.23
CA GLY A 899 -16.83 -4.55 33.01
C GLY A 899 -15.86 -5.12 31.98
N ALA A 900 -15.01 -4.29 31.36
CA ALA A 900 -13.89 -4.77 30.55
C ALA A 900 -12.84 -5.44 31.46
N SER A 901 -12.30 -6.60 31.07
CA SER A 901 -11.28 -7.33 31.83
C SER A 901 -10.45 -8.23 30.92
N TYR A 902 -9.58 -9.04 31.49
CA TYR A 902 -8.90 -10.13 30.78
C TYR A 902 -9.25 -11.46 31.48
N THR A 903 -9.34 -12.53 30.71
CA THR A 903 -9.57 -13.90 31.21
C THR A 903 -8.38 -14.76 30.81
N ALA A 904 -7.68 -15.35 31.79
CA ALA A 904 -6.55 -16.24 31.50
C ALA A 904 -7.00 -17.47 30.70
N LEU A 905 -6.23 -17.81 29.68
CA LEU A 905 -6.33 -19.06 28.96
C LEU A 905 -5.34 -20.09 29.51
N PRO A 906 -5.60 -21.40 29.30
CA PRO A 906 -4.60 -22.44 29.58
C PRO A 906 -3.31 -22.12 28.79
N THR A 907 -2.24 -21.78 29.52
CA THR A 907 -0.99 -21.28 28.94
C THR A 907 0.19 -22.13 29.37
N THR A 908 1.11 -22.42 28.44
CA THR A 908 2.44 -22.99 28.70
C THR A 908 3.50 -21.95 28.38
N VAL A 909 4.49 -21.74 29.26
CA VAL A 909 5.57 -20.76 29.06
C VAL A 909 6.91 -21.46 28.91
N ASP A 910 7.67 -21.11 27.86
CA ASP A 910 9.08 -21.48 27.70
C ASP A 910 9.96 -20.24 27.97
N THR A 911 10.60 -20.21 29.15
CA THR A 911 11.47 -19.10 29.57
C THR A 911 12.84 -19.10 28.90
N THR A 912 13.18 -20.15 28.12
CA THR A 912 14.41 -20.21 27.33
C THR A 912 14.19 -19.63 25.94
N ALA A 913 13.02 -19.92 25.35
CA ALA A 913 12.62 -19.39 24.06
C ALA A 913 11.87 -18.04 24.15
N HIS A 914 11.48 -17.63 25.35
CA HIS A 914 10.62 -16.47 25.63
C HIS A 914 9.30 -16.54 24.86
N THR A 915 8.56 -17.64 25.04
CA THR A 915 7.26 -17.87 24.40
C THR A 915 6.18 -18.23 25.41
N ALA A 916 4.94 -17.85 25.10
CA ALA A 916 3.73 -18.21 25.85
C ALA A 916 2.69 -18.80 24.88
N THR A 917 2.29 -20.06 25.08
CA THR A 917 1.37 -20.78 24.20
C THR A 917 0.02 -21.02 24.88
N ALA A 918 -1.05 -20.43 24.32
CA ALA A 918 -2.43 -20.68 24.70
C ALA A 918 -3.03 -21.85 23.89
N SER A 919 -3.78 -22.74 24.52
CA SER A 919 -4.50 -23.83 23.83
C SER A 919 -6.01 -23.62 23.83
N GLY A 920 -6.71 -24.08 22.77
CA GLY A 920 -8.17 -24.05 22.68
C GLY A 920 -8.75 -22.67 22.39
N VAL A 921 -8.00 -21.82 21.68
CA VAL A 921 -8.47 -20.49 21.26
C VAL A 921 -9.51 -20.67 20.15
N SER A 922 -10.74 -20.27 20.43
CA SER A 922 -11.88 -20.40 19.50
C SER A 922 -12.60 -19.09 19.23
N SER A 923 -12.11 -17.99 19.79
CA SER A 923 -12.64 -16.65 19.66
C SER A 923 -11.69 -15.77 18.85
N PHE A 924 -12.28 -14.92 18.03
CA PHE A 924 -11.61 -13.73 17.53
C PHE A 924 -11.60 -12.75 18.68
N SER A 925 -10.39 -12.40 19.16
CA SER A 925 -10.23 -11.51 20.30
C SER A 925 -8.89 -10.81 20.34
N THR A 926 -8.75 -9.88 21.27
CA THR A 926 -7.46 -9.32 21.63
C THR A 926 -6.89 -10.09 22.83
N PHE A 927 -5.64 -10.51 22.72
CA PHE A 927 -4.91 -11.26 23.71
C PHE A 927 -3.76 -10.42 24.25
N ALA A 928 -3.48 -10.59 25.54
CA ALA A 928 -2.34 -10.00 26.20
C ALA A 928 -1.50 -11.11 26.83
N VAL A 929 -0.18 -10.99 26.76
CA VAL A 929 0.71 -11.80 27.60
C VAL A 929 0.95 -11.00 28.88
N LEU A 930 0.46 -11.51 30.00
CA LEU A 930 0.51 -10.80 31.27
C LEU A 930 0.77 -11.76 32.43
N HIS A 931 1.21 -11.20 33.54
CA HIS A 931 1.32 -11.93 34.79
C HIS A 931 -0.08 -12.09 35.41
N PRO A 932 -0.48 -13.28 35.90
CA PRO A 932 -1.84 -13.56 36.41
C PRO A 932 -2.24 -12.66 37.57
N GLY A 933 -1.27 -12.12 38.32
CA GLY A 933 -1.49 -11.10 39.32
C GLY A 933 -2.24 -9.86 38.82
N VAL A 934 -2.17 -9.53 37.52
CA VAL A 934 -2.89 -8.41 36.89
C VAL A 934 -4.41 -8.68 36.80
N LEU A 935 -4.83 -9.94 36.68
CA LEU A 935 -6.22 -10.33 36.37
C LEU A 935 -7.20 -10.07 37.53
N ASP A 936 -6.76 -10.26 38.78
CA ASP A 936 -7.56 -10.05 39.98
C ASP A 936 -7.52 -8.60 40.51
N GLY A 937 -6.96 -7.66 39.73
CA GLY A 937 -6.57 -6.33 40.19
C GLY A 937 -5.42 -6.32 41.20
N GLY A 938 -4.74 -7.46 41.35
CA GLY A 938 -3.45 -7.56 42.03
C GLY A 938 -2.39 -6.75 41.29
N ARG A 939 -1.36 -6.33 42.03
CA ARG A 939 -0.28 -5.51 41.51
C ARG A 939 1.00 -6.34 41.43
N VAL A 940 1.67 -6.26 40.29
CA VAL A 940 2.90 -6.99 39.98
C VAL A 940 4.15 -6.19 40.39
N ALA A 941 4.04 -4.85 40.44
CA ALA A 941 5.11 -3.96 40.89
C ALA A 941 5.05 -3.65 42.41
N PRO A 942 6.21 -3.44 43.08
CA PRO A 942 6.25 -3.00 44.48
C PRO A 942 5.63 -1.61 44.65
N LEU A 943 4.54 -1.52 45.40
CA LEU A 943 3.91 -0.24 45.76
C LEU A 943 4.83 0.61 46.62
N VAL A 944 4.99 1.88 46.24
CA VAL A 944 5.72 2.86 47.05
C VAL A 944 4.81 3.37 48.17
N VAL A 945 4.96 2.77 49.35
CA VAL A 945 4.27 3.19 50.58
C VAL A 945 5.04 4.35 51.22
N GLY A 946 4.35 5.40 51.67
CA GLY A 946 4.98 6.52 52.36
C GLY A 946 5.64 6.13 53.69
N VAL A 947 6.51 7.01 54.18
CA VAL A 947 7.25 6.82 55.43
C VAL A 947 6.54 7.45 56.64
N GLY A 948 6.08 6.60 57.58
CA GLY A 948 5.51 7.04 58.86
C GLY A 948 4.65 5.99 59.61
N ARG A 949 3.57 6.40 60.31
CA ARG A 949 2.95 5.57 61.38
C ARG A 949 2.17 4.36 60.81
N PRO A 950 2.51 3.09 61.15
CA PRO A 950 1.95 1.86 60.52
C PRO A 950 0.43 1.63 60.65
N ARG A 951 -0.29 2.44 61.44
CA ARG A 951 -1.76 2.33 61.63
C ARG A 951 -2.57 3.36 60.86
N VAL A 952 -1.92 4.34 60.22
CA VAL A 952 -2.56 5.45 59.50
C VAL A 952 -2.12 5.51 58.03
N GLU A 953 -0.88 5.12 57.74
CA GLU A 953 -0.20 5.30 56.43
C GLU A 953 -0.24 4.04 55.54
N CYS A 954 -1.44 3.50 55.37
CA CYS A 954 -1.72 2.32 54.55
C CYS A 954 -3.01 2.47 53.73
N ARG A 955 -3.52 3.70 53.63
CA ARG A 955 -4.75 4.03 52.90
C ARG A 955 -4.46 4.63 51.54
N LEU A 956 -3.25 5.14 51.34
CA LEU A 956 -2.73 5.59 50.07
C LEU A 956 -1.33 4.97 49.85
N ALA A 957 -1.01 4.66 48.60
CA ALA A 957 0.30 4.23 48.13
C ALA A 957 0.47 4.76 46.70
N TRP A 958 1.70 4.73 46.19
CA TRP A 958 1.96 5.10 44.81
C TRP A 958 2.38 3.88 44.01
N GLU A 959 1.79 3.76 42.83
CA GLU A 959 2.27 2.91 41.75
C GLU A 959 3.00 3.79 40.73
N VAL A 960 4.14 3.31 40.22
CA VAL A 960 5.00 4.04 39.28
C VAL A 960 5.42 3.07 38.19
N ILE A 961 5.42 3.54 36.95
CA ILE A 961 5.98 2.78 35.82
C ILE A 961 7.52 2.76 35.98
N ASP A 962 8.09 1.55 36.01
CA ASP A 962 9.47 1.17 36.39
C ASP A 962 9.80 1.07 37.90
N PRO A 963 9.80 -0.14 38.49
CA PRO A 963 10.24 -0.36 39.86
C PRO A 963 11.76 -0.39 40.05
N ARG A 964 12.58 -0.46 38.99
CA ARG A 964 14.06 -0.59 39.08
C ARG A 964 14.73 0.69 39.59
N GLY A 965 14.12 1.85 39.31
CA GLY A 965 14.56 3.16 39.81
C GLY A 965 14.19 3.45 41.27
N LEU A 966 13.43 2.57 41.93
CA LEU A 966 12.96 2.79 43.30
C LEU A 966 14.12 2.62 44.31
N ARG A 967 14.54 3.72 44.92
CA ARG A 967 15.56 3.72 45.97
C ARG A 967 14.95 4.00 47.33
N ALA A 968 15.30 3.17 48.32
CA ALA A 968 14.89 3.32 49.71
C ALA A 968 16.12 3.28 50.64
N GLU A 969 16.69 4.45 50.94
CA GLU A 969 17.79 4.57 51.92
C GLU A 969 17.26 4.91 53.32
N ALA A 970 17.95 4.44 54.36
CA ALA A 970 17.57 4.69 55.75
C ALA A 970 17.57 6.20 56.06
N GLY A 971 16.38 6.77 56.28
CA GLY A 971 16.19 8.19 56.60
C GLY A 971 15.88 9.09 55.41
N ILE A 972 15.93 8.57 54.17
CA ILE A 972 15.49 9.26 52.95
C ILE A 972 14.10 8.71 52.57
N LYS A 973 13.23 9.58 52.04
CA LYS A 973 11.91 9.16 51.54
C LYS A 973 12.10 8.32 50.28
N PRO A 974 11.26 7.31 50.01
CA PRO A 974 11.36 6.55 48.78
C PRO A 974 11.23 7.48 47.56
N PHE A 975 12.10 7.29 46.59
CA PHE A 975 12.15 8.08 45.36
C PHE A 975 12.45 7.22 44.15
N VAL A 976 12.01 7.71 42.99
CA VAL A 976 12.28 7.12 41.67
C VAL A 976 13.17 8.08 40.91
N ALA A 977 14.28 7.55 40.38
CA ALA A 977 15.17 8.29 39.50
C ALA A 977 15.07 7.72 38.08
N CYS A 978 15.02 8.61 37.10
CA CYS A 978 15.00 8.27 35.68
C CYS A 978 15.96 9.16 34.90
N ALA A 979 16.60 8.63 33.86
CA ALA A 979 17.35 9.45 32.91
C ALA A 979 16.42 9.96 31.80
N ASP A 980 16.60 11.21 31.42
CA ASP A 980 15.89 11.87 30.30
C ASP A 980 16.11 11.06 29.01
N GLY A 981 15.02 10.65 28.36
CA GLY A 981 15.03 9.77 27.19
C GLY A 981 15.20 8.27 27.47
N ASP A 982 15.20 7.82 28.73
CA ASP A 982 15.27 6.38 29.04
C ASP A 982 13.94 5.68 28.73
N PRO A 983 13.91 4.70 27.79
CA PRO A 983 12.67 4.10 27.31
C PRO A 983 11.89 3.32 28.38
N THR A 984 12.53 3.02 29.51
CA THR A 984 11.96 2.19 30.57
C THR A 984 11.28 2.98 31.68
N CYS A 985 11.71 4.21 31.94
CA CYS A 985 11.20 5.03 33.05
C CYS A 985 10.73 6.42 32.62
N ASP A 986 11.10 6.88 31.43
CA ASP A 986 10.69 8.17 30.87
C ASP A 986 9.47 7.97 29.98
N GLY A 987 8.33 8.52 30.39
CA GLY A 987 7.02 8.27 29.79
C GLY A 987 6.87 8.79 28.36
N ASP A 988 7.66 9.80 27.97
CA ASP A 988 7.70 10.30 26.58
C ASP A 988 8.94 9.82 25.81
N ARG A 989 9.86 9.11 26.48
CA ARG A 989 11.04 8.46 25.90
C ARG A 989 11.92 9.41 25.07
N THR A 990 11.81 10.72 25.28
CA THR A 990 12.46 11.73 24.45
C THR A 990 13.44 12.50 25.31
N ALA A 991 14.69 12.61 24.88
CA ALA A 991 15.69 13.42 25.57
C ALA A 991 15.44 14.92 25.32
N ASP A 992 14.43 15.50 25.97
CA ASP A 992 13.98 16.88 25.77
C ASP A 992 14.35 17.83 26.93
N GLY A 993 15.07 17.32 27.93
CA GLY A 993 15.41 18.03 29.16
C GLY A 993 14.38 17.88 30.28
N THR A 994 13.36 17.04 30.11
CA THR A 994 12.29 16.77 31.09
C THR A 994 11.90 15.30 31.07
N CYS A 995 11.98 14.62 32.22
CA CYS A 995 11.43 13.28 32.34
C CYS A 995 9.93 13.34 32.64
N THR A 996 9.14 12.56 31.92
CA THR A 996 7.71 12.33 32.18
C THR A 996 7.52 11.08 33.06
N PHE A 997 7.32 11.27 34.36
CA PHE A 997 7.03 10.16 35.29
C PHE A 997 5.56 9.81 35.30
N ARG A 998 5.21 8.56 35.01
CA ARG A 998 3.82 8.08 35.06
C ARG A 998 3.52 7.49 36.44
N VAL A 999 2.63 8.13 37.21
CA VAL A 999 2.33 7.74 38.61
C VAL A 999 0.84 7.60 38.88
N ALA A 1000 0.45 6.62 39.69
CA ALA A 1000 -0.95 6.35 40.05
C ALA A 1000 -1.14 6.30 41.58
N PRO A 1001 -2.10 7.06 42.15
CA PRO A 1001 -2.47 6.91 43.55
C PRO A 1001 -3.33 5.65 43.77
N CYS A 1002 -2.87 4.78 44.68
CA CYS A 1002 -3.50 3.54 45.08
C CYS A 1002 -4.16 3.65 46.46
N PHE A 1003 -5.42 3.25 46.59
CA PHE A 1003 -6.22 3.36 47.82
C PHE A 1003 -6.57 2.01 48.41
N GLY A 1004 -6.58 1.92 49.73
CA GLY A 1004 -7.12 0.74 50.44
C GLY A 1004 -6.30 -0.54 50.27
N MET A 1005 -5.05 -0.45 49.81
CA MET A 1005 -4.17 -1.60 49.57
C MET A 1005 -3.82 -2.35 50.87
N THR A 1006 -3.80 -3.68 50.79
CA THR A 1006 -3.35 -4.55 51.89
C THR A 1006 -1.87 -4.90 51.71
N SER A 1007 -1.02 -4.48 52.64
CA SER A 1007 0.41 -4.82 52.67
C SER A 1007 0.75 -5.60 53.95
N PRO A 1008 1.77 -6.49 53.96
CA PRO A 1008 2.26 -7.15 55.18
C PRO A 1008 2.66 -6.16 56.30
N ARG A 1009 3.05 -4.93 55.95
CA ARG A 1009 3.33 -3.84 56.90
C ARG A 1009 2.06 -3.28 57.58
N CYS A 1010 0.89 -3.55 57.01
CA CYS A 1010 -0.40 -2.97 57.35
C CYS A 1010 -1.29 -4.06 57.97
N LYS A 1011 -1.36 -4.14 59.31
CA LYS A 1011 -2.14 -5.16 60.05
C LYS A 1011 -3.68 -5.00 59.88
N GLY A 1012 -4.20 -5.32 58.70
CA GLY A 1012 -5.57 -5.81 58.49
C GLY A 1012 -6.74 -4.82 58.61
N LYS A 1013 -6.60 -3.54 58.22
CA LYS A 1013 -7.76 -2.64 58.06
C LYS A 1013 -7.65 -1.75 56.81
N ALA A 1014 -8.02 -2.29 55.64
CA ALA A 1014 -8.32 -1.48 54.45
C ALA A 1014 -9.47 -0.52 54.79
N GLY A 1015 -9.16 0.77 54.97
CA GLY A 1015 -10.14 1.79 55.32
C GLY A 1015 -10.85 2.31 54.07
N ARG A 1016 -12.12 2.73 54.19
CA ARG A 1016 -12.83 3.40 53.09
C ARG A 1016 -12.25 4.80 52.85
N THR A 1017 -11.95 5.14 51.60
CA THR A 1017 -11.44 6.47 51.20
C THR A 1017 -12.61 7.34 50.71
N ARG A 1018 -12.87 8.46 51.39
CA ARG A 1018 -13.97 9.39 51.06
C ARG A 1018 -13.51 10.61 50.27
N ALA A 1019 -12.24 10.98 50.39
CA ALA A 1019 -11.67 12.07 49.62
C ALA A 1019 -10.15 11.89 49.42
N PHE A 1020 -9.66 12.45 48.31
CA PHE A 1020 -8.25 12.54 47.92
C PHE A 1020 -7.88 14.00 47.65
N ALA A 1021 -6.75 14.46 48.17
CA ALA A 1021 -6.28 15.84 48.00
C ALA A 1021 -4.80 15.87 47.62
N VAL A 1022 -4.47 16.50 46.49
CA VAL A 1022 -3.09 16.69 46.01
C VAL A 1022 -2.51 17.96 46.62
N ARG A 1023 -1.29 17.88 47.13
CA ARG A 1023 -0.48 19.00 47.66
C ARG A 1023 0.96 18.85 47.17
N ALA A 1024 1.14 18.72 45.86
CA ALA A 1024 2.47 18.70 45.25
C ALA A 1024 3.22 20.01 45.56
N ARG A 1025 4.55 19.94 45.62
CA ARG A 1025 5.42 21.11 45.73
C ARG A 1025 6.58 20.90 44.78
N PHE A 1026 6.56 21.55 43.63
CA PHE A 1026 7.60 21.41 42.62
C PHE A 1026 8.69 22.49 42.82
N GLY A 1027 9.86 22.10 43.31
CA GLY A 1027 10.97 22.96 43.74
C GLY A 1027 11.82 23.50 42.59
N GLY A 1028 11.19 24.14 41.60
CA GLY A 1028 11.88 24.76 40.45
C GLY A 1028 10.99 25.04 39.23
N ALA A 1029 9.83 24.39 39.16
CA ALA A 1029 8.87 24.54 38.07
C ALA A 1029 8.17 25.92 38.03
N SER A 1030 7.84 26.42 36.84
CA SER A 1030 6.94 27.58 36.69
C SER A 1030 5.59 27.27 37.33
N GLY A 1031 4.86 28.27 37.82
CA GLY A 1031 3.52 28.07 38.40
C GLY A 1031 2.49 27.42 37.47
N ALA A 1032 2.79 27.35 36.16
CA ALA A 1032 2.00 26.66 35.15
C ALA A 1032 2.24 25.13 35.13
N LEU A 1033 3.49 24.68 35.23
CA LEU A 1033 3.83 23.25 35.24
C LEU A 1033 3.35 22.55 36.53
N GLU A 1034 3.47 23.22 37.68
CA GLU A 1034 2.89 22.73 38.94
C GLU A 1034 1.37 22.60 38.84
N LYS A 1035 0.70 23.55 38.16
CA LYS A 1035 -0.75 23.50 37.94
C LYS A 1035 -1.11 22.31 37.04
N ALA A 1036 -0.39 22.09 35.94
CA ALA A 1036 -0.62 20.98 35.02
C ALA A 1036 -0.46 19.61 35.70
N ASN A 1037 0.63 19.40 36.46
CA ASN A 1037 0.86 18.14 37.19
C ASN A 1037 -0.21 17.88 38.27
N ILE A 1038 -0.72 18.92 38.95
CA ILE A 1038 -1.83 18.78 39.91
C ILE A 1038 -3.13 18.42 39.18
N GLU A 1039 -3.41 19.07 38.06
CA GLU A 1039 -4.61 18.79 37.24
C GLU A 1039 -4.60 17.35 36.72
N ALA A 1040 -3.45 16.84 36.27
CA ALA A 1040 -3.28 15.44 35.86
C ALA A 1040 -3.61 14.45 36.99
N LEU A 1041 -3.08 14.65 38.20
CA LEU A 1041 -3.37 13.78 39.36
C LEU A 1041 -4.83 13.87 39.83
N VAL A 1042 -5.45 15.05 39.73
CA VAL A 1042 -6.86 15.23 40.06
C VAL A 1042 -7.73 14.52 39.03
N ALA A 1043 -7.42 14.63 37.74
CA ALA A 1043 -8.13 13.94 36.67
C ALA A 1043 -8.04 12.41 36.83
N SER A 1044 -6.84 11.89 37.10
CA SER A 1044 -6.60 10.49 37.45
C SER A 1044 -7.51 10.03 38.59
N ALA A 1045 -7.55 10.76 39.71
CA ALA A 1045 -8.41 10.39 40.84
C ALA A 1045 -9.92 10.56 40.56
N VAL A 1046 -10.34 11.50 39.70
CA VAL A 1046 -11.73 11.67 39.27
C VAL A 1046 -12.21 10.47 38.45
N ALA A 1047 -11.33 9.85 37.66
CA ALA A 1047 -11.63 8.68 36.85
C ALA A 1047 -12.10 7.46 37.69
N LEU A 1048 -11.78 7.40 38.98
CA LEU A 1048 -12.32 6.41 39.93
C LEU A 1048 -13.77 6.68 40.37
N GLY A 1049 -14.53 7.48 39.64
CA GLY A 1049 -15.90 7.88 39.99
C GLY A 1049 -15.98 8.97 41.07
N GLY A 1050 -14.90 9.75 41.25
CA GLY A 1050 -14.83 10.84 42.21
C GLY A 1050 -15.24 12.19 41.61
N ARG A 1051 -15.78 13.11 42.42
CA ARG A 1051 -16.12 14.48 42.00
C ARG A 1051 -15.12 15.49 42.55
N ALA A 1052 -14.44 16.24 41.68
CA ALA A 1052 -13.56 17.34 42.06
C ALA A 1052 -14.38 18.53 42.59
N VAL A 1053 -13.95 19.11 43.72
CA VAL A 1053 -14.60 20.28 44.34
C VAL A 1053 -13.70 21.52 44.15
N GLY A 1054 -13.74 22.10 42.95
CA GLY A 1054 -12.89 23.23 42.52
C GLY A 1054 -11.57 22.78 41.86
N GLY A 1055 -11.01 23.58 40.94
CA GLY A 1055 -9.88 23.19 40.07
C GLY A 1055 -8.55 22.84 40.74
N ARG A 1056 -8.44 23.05 42.07
CA ARG A 1056 -7.32 22.55 42.92
C ARG A 1056 -7.81 21.83 44.18
N GLY A 1057 -9.11 21.48 44.22
CA GLY A 1057 -9.79 20.98 45.40
C GLY A 1057 -9.72 19.46 45.57
N PRO A 1058 -10.17 18.94 46.73
CA PRO A 1058 -10.19 17.51 46.97
C PRO A 1058 -11.20 16.80 46.04
N VAL A 1059 -10.83 15.63 45.53
CA VAL A 1059 -11.72 14.69 44.86
C VAL A 1059 -12.50 13.93 45.92
N ARG A 1060 -13.84 13.94 45.84
CA ARG A 1060 -14.72 13.22 46.78
C ARG A 1060 -15.31 11.98 46.14
N PHE A 1061 -15.33 10.87 46.86
CA PHE A 1061 -15.87 9.58 46.40
C PHE A 1061 -17.20 9.27 47.11
N GLU A 1062 -18.28 9.16 46.34
CA GLU A 1062 -19.62 8.78 46.82
C GLU A 1062 -20.22 7.73 45.87
N PRO A 1063 -20.26 6.42 46.26
CA PRO A 1063 -19.84 5.87 47.54
C PRO A 1063 -18.32 5.92 47.77
N ALA A 1064 -17.90 5.81 49.02
CA ALA A 1064 -16.48 5.80 49.38
C ALA A 1064 -15.77 4.58 48.77
N LEU A 1065 -14.56 4.77 48.23
CA LEU A 1065 -13.76 3.68 47.67
C LEU A 1065 -13.51 2.60 48.73
N ALA A 1066 -13.76 1.34 48.39
CA ALA A 1066 -13.58 0.16 49.23
C ALA A 1066 -12.88 -0.95 48.42
N GLY A 1067 -12.05 -1.75 49.07
CA GLY A 1067 -11.12 -2.66 48.38
C GLY A 1067 -9.81 -1.95 48.02
N GLY A 1068 -8.80 -2.72 47.60
CA GLY A 1068 -7.57 -2.18 47.01
C GLY A 1068 -7.85 -1.72 45.58
N VAL A 1069 -7.68 -0.43 45.28
CA VAL A 1069 -7.94 0.15 43.95
C VAL A 1069 -6.95 1.28 43.66
N CYS A 1070 -6.36 1.32 42.47
CA CYS A 1070 -5.55 2.46 42.03
C CYS A 1070 -6.23 3.23 40.92
N ALA A 1071 -5.98 4.54 40.88
CA ALA A 1071 -6.41 5.38 39.79
C ALA A 1071 -5.58 5.10 38.52
N PRO A 1072 -6.06 5.49 37.32
CA PRO A 1072 -5.23 5.53 36.11
C PRO A 1072 -3.95 6.35 36.33
N PHE A 1073 -2.88 6.08 35.57
CA PHE A 1073 -1.65 6.85 35.67
C PHE A 1073 -1.85 8.32 35.31
N ALA A 1074 -1.15 9.20 36.02
CA ALA A 1074 -1.02 10.61 35.71
C ALA A 1074 0.42 10.89 35.28
N ASP A 1075 0.57 11.65 34.20
CA ASP A 1075 1.88 12.06 33.69
C ASP A 1075 2.40 13.26 34.50
N ILE A 1076 3.57 13.10 35.11
CA ILE A 1076 4.21 14.08 35.96
C ILE A 1076 5.54 14.48 35.35
N LYS A 1077 5.56 15.67 34.77
CA LYS A 1077 6.76 16.22 34.14
C LYS A 1077 7.72 16.79 35.18
N VAL A 1078 8.97 16.35 35.13
CA VAL A 1078 10.06 16.74 36.05
C VAL A 1078 11.30 17.16 35.24
N PRO A 1079 11.69 18.44 35.26
CA PRO A 1079 12.89 18.90 34.55
C PRO A 1079 14.17 18.24 35.07
N VAL A 1080 15.17 18.09 34.19
CA VAL A 1080 16.49 17.56 34.53
C VAL A 1080 17.19 18.39 35.62
N ASP A 1081 17.49 17.77 36.78
CA ASP A 1081 18.33 18.35 37.84
C ASP A 1081 19.00 17.25 38.68
N ARG A 1082 20.33 17.11 38.54
CA ARG A 1082 21.14 16.11 39.28
C ARG A 1082 21.14 16.31 40.80
N SER A 1083 20.78 17.50 41.29
CA SER A 1083 20.90 17.89 42.70
C SER A 1083 19.58 17.97 43.47
N ARG A 1084 18.44 17.83 42.78
CA ARG A 1084 17.10 18.03 43.35
C ARG A 1084 16.15 16.90 43.03
N MET A 1085 15.15 16.76 43.89
CA MET A 1085 14.09 15.75 43.81
C MET A 1085 12.76 16.44 43.99
N GLU A 1086 11.82 16.16 43.10
CA GLU A 1086 10.47 16.67 43.17
C GLU A 1086 9.59 15.81 44.08
N LEU A 1087 8.83 16.47 44.97
CA LEU A 1087 8.05 15.78 46.01
C LEU A 1087 6.56 15.87 45.72
N LEU A 1088 6.02 14.79 45.17
CA LEU A 1088 4.58 14.56 45.11
C LEU A 1088 4.05 14.31 46.52
N ARG A 1089 3.00 15.03 46.91
CA ARG A 1089 2.33 14.80 48.21
C ARG A 1089 0.84 14.72 47.97
N ALA A 1090 0.21 13.71 48.55
CA ALA A 1090 -1.23 13.61 48.54
C ALA A 1090 -1.75 13.17 49.91
N ALA A 1091 -3.05 13.33 50.13
CA ALA A 1091 -3.69 12.95 51.38
C ALA A 1091 -5.08 12.38 51.17
N THR A 1092 -5.42 11.33 51.94
CA THR A 1092 -6.78 10.79 51.99
C THR A 1092 -7.53 11.25 53.24
N ALA A 1093 -8.86 11.43 53.15
CA ALA A 1093 -9.71 11.72 54.31
C ALA A 1093 -10.84 10.68 54.45
N GLY A 1094 -11.11 10.20 55.68
CA GLY A 1094 -12.11 9.14 55.90
C GLY A 1094 -12.49 8.78 57.35
N ALA A 1095 -11.61 8.86 58.36
CA ALA A 1095 -11.96 8.81 59.79
C ALA A 1095 -10.75 9.07 60.70
N ARG A 1096 -10.88 10.01 61.66
CA ARG A 1096 -9.97 10.49 62.74
C ARG A 1096 -8.48 10.77 62.44
N ALA A 1097 -7.89 10.30 61.33
CA ALA A 1097 -6.55 10.66 60.84
C ALA A 1097 -6.51 10.60 59.30
N ALA A 1098 -5.77 11.52 58.67
CA ALA A 1098 -5.54 11.59 57.23
C ALA A 1098 -4.22 10.89 56.89
N ASP A 1099 -4.23 10.01 55.89
CA ASP A 1099 -3.00 9.45 55.32
C ASP A 1099 -2.29 10.54 54.50
N ARG A 1100 -0.96 10.59 54.51
CA ARG A 1100 -0.16 11.64 53.86
C ARG A 1100 1.10 11.07 53.22
N ASP A 1101 0.94 10.37 52.11
CA ASP A 1101 2.07 9.82 51.37
C ASP A 1101 2.84 10.87 50.59
N LYS A 1102 4.12 10.57 50.39
CA LYS A 1102 5.04 11.35 49.58
C LYS A 1102 5.84 10.43 48.67
N LEU A 1103 5.97 10.82 47.41
CA LEU A 1103 6.82 10.17 46.42
C LEU A 1103 7.85 11.20 45.91
N GLY A 1104 9.12 10.82 45.94
CA GLY A 1104 10.20 11.59 45.31
C GLY A 1104 10.38 11.19 43.84
N LEU A 1105 10.50 12.16 42.94
CA LEU A 1105 10.82 11.94 41.52
C LEU A 1105 12.07 12.75 41.15
N GLN A 1106 13.02 12.13 40.47
CA GLN A 1106 14.26 12.78 40.09
C GLN A 1106 14.61 12.48 38.64
N CYS A 1107 14.65 13.52 37.80
CA CYS A 1107 15.12 13.42 36.43
C CYS A 1107 16.63 13.70 36.35
N LEU A 1108 17.37 12.76 35.78
CA LEU A 1108 18.80 12.84 35.54
C LEU A 1108 19.04 13.16 34.05
N PRO A 1109 20.09 13.92 33.71
CA PRO A 1109 20.44 14.11 32.30
C PRO A 1109 20.84 12.77 31.68
N THR A 1110 20.70 12.70 30.36
CA THR A 1110 21.17 11.61 29.50
C THR A 1110 22.60 11.17 29.91
N PRO A 1111 22.89 9.87 30.01
CA PRO A 1111 24.21 9.33 30.39
C PRO A 1111 25.36 9.84 29.52
#